data_AF-A0A7S1I6V5-F1
#
_entry.id   AF-A0A7S1I6V5-F1
#
_cell.length_a   1.000
_cell.length_b   1.000
_cell.length_c   1.000
_cell.angle_alpha   90.00
_cell.angle_beta   90.00
_cell.angle_gamma   90.00
#
_symmetry.space_group_name_H-M   'P 1'
#
loop_
_entity.id
_entity.type
_entity.pdbx_description
1 polymer ?
#
loop_
_entity_poly.entity_id
_entity_poly.type
_entity_poly.pdbx_seq_one_letter_code
_entity_poly.pdbx_strand_id
1 'polypeptide(L)'
;MYDCRDVSSSKGSIPMMLVAVTCGVAAFVASSLWLSGTNDTKSSFLVATTTTSTGVQTRSLVHRHARQTVLGSHVEARAEQVESPASTHAPRSSLRLTQIEKGIPSFVAGIYAVAIGTLAYALTSVFRNKASTGAETAQMLHAINVHDQWPMATVAAKSEVEGAAKSEAADAEAFLKMFSTYRSGYDSVNSDVQTEGWLEVTQGQIPKELTGTLLRNGPALYERQGKRREYLDGDGMISQMAMKDGKIFFRSKFVGTDSFKREEEAGKFVDLSIFTAEDPRPELYGGPVWLYRLRDDIFNGPPSPKSNGAYNALHWAGKTVAIDWGRPWALKSDTLEVDGSGSVDAISNTKFTAHFRIMEEPNGNKTIVFFNPHTDWAEYKSTISFYEFDSKGVQLSSKQVEFEATYFHDLIVTENYYVLFDCPVKMDMKKTFLGYPMGQVSLSDTISEDPAKLPLFRLYPRRGDGEPILINSPDFCYAFHHINGFDDGKRLVFDTCTWDRFELYFTDIVKPDGKVYYPKTKQSRFIIDLEKKTCERKIIHETPCEYPTVGPKSTGKFYKYSYMCTSAHKRGEVNGPLQNLTKVSFDDASVDCGSCTMESWYPGDNKFAQEPIFHPRPGATAEDDGWVLALVHDGTPGNKGTELVILDGQKISEGPIATVRLPHYVPIGVHGSFTDEFLGPATA
;
A
#
# COMPACT_ATOMS: atom_id res chain seq x y z
N MET A 1 -23.32 -22.39 36.09
CA MET A 1 -22.02 -22.25 36.78
C MET A 1 -21.13 -21.44 35.87
N TYR A 2 -21.11 -20.13 36.08
CA TYR A 2 -20.17 -19.16 35.53
C TYR A 2 -19.56 -18.50 36.76
N ASP A 3 -18.24 -18.44 36.86
CA ASP A 3 -17.56 -17.69 37.93
C ASP A 3 -16.89 -16.46 37.32
N CYS A 4 -17.32 -15.31 37.81
CA CYS A 4 -16.82 -13.98 37.49
C CYS A 4 -16.02 -13.50 38.71
N ARG A 5 -14.72 -13.21 38.57
CA ARG A 5 -13.99 -12.26 39.44
C ARG A 5 -12.85 -11.59 38.69
N ASP A 6 -13.09 -10.35 38.29
CA ASP A 6 -12.35 -9.15 38.72
C ASP A 6 -12.44 -8.04 37.67
N VAL A 7 -13.46 -7.20 37.83
CA VAL A 7 -13.55 -5.87 37.20
C VAL A 7 -13.32 -4.87 38.32
N SER A 8 -12.16 -4.20 38.32
CA SER A 8 -12.03 -2.92 39.00
C SER A 8 -11.03 -2.01 38.27
N SER A 9 -11.44 -0.75 38.16
CA SER A 9 -10.73 0.43 37.65
C SER A 9 -10.47 0.56 36.13
N SER A 10 -11.47 1.07 35.41
CA SER A 10 -11.24 2.01 34.31
C SER A 10 -11.99 3.32 34.60
N LYS A 11 -11.32 4.25 35.28
CA LYS A 11 -11.70 5.66 35.19
C LYS A 11 -11.27 6.11 33.79
N GLY A 12 -12.22 6.12 32.85
CA GLY A 12 -12.01 6.70 31.54
C GLY A 12 -11.80 8.20 31.68
N SER A 13 -10.57 8.66 31.48
CA SER A 13 -10.29 10.06 31.20
C SER A 13 -10.73 10.33 29.76
N ILE A 14 -11.84 11.03 29.60
CA ILE A 14 -12.17 11.66 28.31
C ILE A 14 -11.04 12.66 28.03
N PRO A 15 -10.37 12.64 26.86
CA PRO A 15 -9.40 13.68 26.54
C PRO A 15 -10.11 15.04 26.56
N MET A 16 -9.56 16.01 27.31
CA MET A 16 -10.14 17.36 27.50
C MET A 16 -10.55 18.05 26.19
N MET A 17 -9.94 17.66 25.07
CA MET A 17 -10.24 18.19 23.74
C MET A 17 -11.61 17.71 23.21
N LEU A 18 -12.05 16.49 23.53
CA LEU A 18 -13.35 15.96 23.10
C LEU A 18 -14.50 16.68 23.81
N VAL A 19 -14.34 16.95 25.12
CA VAL A 19 -15.30 17.73 25.93
C VAL A 19 -15.40 19.17 25.39
N ALA A 20 -14.27 19.80 25.05
CA ALA A 20 -14.23 21.16 24.51
C ALA A 20 -14.95 21.27 23.15
N VAL A 21 -14.83 20.27 22.27
CA VAL A 21 -15.49 20.24 20.96
C VAL A 21 -16.99 19.99 21.10
N THR A 22 -17.42 19.05 21.96
CA THR A 22 -18.86 18.84 22.22
C THR A 22 -19.53 20.03 22.90
N CYS A 23 -18.84 20.73 23.80
CA CYS A 23 -19.36 21.95 24.43
C CYS A 23 -19.42 23.13 23.45
N GLY A 24 -18.46 23.24 22.51
CA GLY A 24 -18.45 24.26 21.46
C GLY A 24 -19.61 24.10 20.46
N VAL A 25 -19.94 22.87 20.07
CA VAL A 25 -21.06 22.58 19.15
C VAL A 25 -22.41 22.76 19.86
N ALA A 26 -22.54 22.35 21.13
CA ALA A 26 -23.75 22.57 21.91
C ALA A 26 -24.04 24.06 22.15
N ALA A 27 -23.00 24.89 22.38
CA ALA A 27 -23.13 26.34 22.49
C ALA A 27 -23.53 27.00 21.16
N PHE A 28 -23.07 26.46 20.02
CA PHE A 28 -23.41 26.94 18.67
C PHE A 28 -24.87 26.65 18.29
N VAL A 29 -25.41 25.48 18.66
CA VAL A 29 -26.83 25.14 18.43
C VAL A 29 -27.76 25.97 19.33
N ALA A 30 -27.37 26.21 20.59
CA ALA A 30 -28.14 27.05 21.52
C ALA A 30 -28.18 28.53 21.13
N SER A 31 -27.10 29.06 20.52
CA SER A 31 -27.05 30.45 20.05
C SER A 31 -27.74 30.65 18.69
N SER A 32 -27.77 29.61 17.84
CA SER A 32 -28.52 29.62 16.57
C SER A 32 -30.05 29.62 16.78
N LEU A 33 -30.54 28.96 17.83
CA LEU A 33 -31.97 28.94 18.20
C LEU A 33 -32.44 30.21 18.91
N TRP A 34 -31.52 31.04 19.42
CA TRP A 34 -31.84 32.32 20.09
C TRP A 34 -31.92 33.50 19.10
N LEU A 35 -31.32 33.37 17.92
CA LEU A 35 -31.28 34.42 16.88
C LEU A 35 -32.44 34.39 15.88
N SER A 36 -33.37 33.42 15.99
CA SER A 36 -34.54 33.30 15.10
C SER A 36 -35.89 33.58 15.78
N GLY A 37 -35.93 34.47 16.78
CA GLY A 37 -37.17 34.86 17.46
C GLY A 37 -37.79 36.16 16.92
N THR A 38 -38.93 36.07 16.22
CA THR A 38 -40.00 37.07 16.30
C THR A 38 -41.27 36.39 16.82
N ASN A 39 -41.98 37.10 17.70
CA ASN A 39 -43.08 36.65 18.56
C ASN A 39 -44.28 36.06 17.81
N ASP A 40 -44.77 34.89 18.22
CA ASP A 40 -45.98 34.74 19.06
C ASP A 40 -46.43 33.27 19.08
N THR A 41 -46.40 32.63 20.26
CA THR A 41 -47.48 31.80 20.83
C THR A 41 -46.99 31.04 22.06
N LYS A 42 -47.82 31.06 23.12
CA LYS A 42 -47.57 30.51 24.46
C LYS A 42 -47.38 28.99 24.44
N SER A 43 -46.40 28.48 25.18
CA SER A 43 -46.43 27.17 25.86
C SER A 43 -45.24 27.03 26.83
N SER A 44 -45.56 26.73 28.08
CA SER A 44 -44.70 26.73 29.27
C SER A 44 -43.69 25.57 29.33
N PHE A 45 -42.45 25.83 29.77
CA PHE A 45 -41.59 24.78 30.35
C PHE A 45 -40.89 25.28 31.63
N LEU A 46 -41.02 24.46 32.67
CA LEU A 46 -40.53 24.63 34.03
C LEU A 46 -38.99 24.58 34.07
N VAL A 47 -38.36 25.55 34.71
CA VAL A 47 -36.92 25.54 35.03
C VAL A 47 -36.73 24.81 36.36
N ALA A 48 -35.86 23.80 36.37
CA ALA A 48 -35.30 23.24 37.60
C ALA A 48 -33.76 23.30 37.53
N THR A 49 -33.21 24.31 38.20
CA THR A 49 -31.80 24.42 38.57
C THR A 49 -31.50 23.57 39.79
N THR A 50 -30.43 22.77 39.79
CA THR A 50 -29.73 22.43 41.04
C THR A 50 -28.24 22.24 40.84
N THR A 51 -27.52 23.02 41.64
CA THR A 51 -26.10 23.06 41.98
C THR A 51 -25.57 21.76 42.58
N THR A 52 -24.31 21.45 42.29
CA THR A 52 -23.51 20.41 42.93
C THR A 52 -22.99 20.85 44.30
N SER A 53 -23.23 20.04 45.35
CA SER A 53 -22.43 20.03 46.57
C SER A 53 -22.07 18.60 46.97
N THR A 54 -20.81 18.45 47.37
CA THR A 54 -20.09 17.26 47.82
C THR A 54 -20.69 16.58 49.06
N GLY A 55 -20.63 15.23 49.17
CA GLY A 55 -20.72 14.55 50.48
C GLY A 55 -21.22 13.09 50.49
N VAL A 56 -20.28 12.14 50.45
CA VAL A 56 -20.10 10.91 51.28
C VAL A 56 -21.32 10.11 51.82
N GLN A 57 -21.34 8.79 51.50
CA GLN A 57 -21.91 7.58 52.17
C GLN A 57 -23.44 7.55 52.47
N THR A 58 -24.23 6.49 52.24
CA THR A 58 -24.13 5.07 52.64
C THR A 58 -25.29 4.24 52.01
N ARG A 59 -25.15 2.90 52.05
CA ARG A 59 -26.07 1.78 51.68
C ARG A 59 -27.60 2.00 51.82
N SER A 60 -28.39 1.37 50.94
CA SER A 60 -29.35 0.29 51.30
C SER A 60 -30.05 -0.35 50.09
N LEU A 61 -30.40 -1.63 50.25
CA LEU A 61 -31.14 -2.52 49.35
C LEU A 61 -32.61 -2.06 49.15
N VAL A 62 -33.28 -2.54 48.08
CA VAL A 62 -34.50 -3.40 48.15
C VAL A 62 -35.07 -3.71 46.74
N HIS A 63 -34.99 -5.00 46.38
CA HIS A 63 -35.98 -5.93 45.79
C HIS A 63 -37.22 -5.50 44.97
N ARG A 64 -37.44 -6.31 43.89
CA ARG A 64 -38.65 -7.08 43.42
C ARG A 64 -39.07 -6.77 41.96
N HIS A 65 -38.96 -7.76 41.06
CA HIS A 65 -40.01 -8.72 40.58
C HIS A 65 -41.04 -8.06 39.64
N ALA A 66 -41.53 -8.65 38.54
CA ALA A 66 -41.43 -9.99 37.95
C ALA A 66 -42.02 -9.97 36.50
N ARG A 67 -41.65 -11.00 35.69
CA ARG A 67 -42.44 -11.84 34.73
C ARG A 67 -43.51 -11.16 33.82
N GLN A 68 -43.73 -11.53 32.55
CA GLN A 68 -43.96 -12.85 31.92
C GLN A 68 -44.14 -12.58 30.38
N THR A 69 -43.45 -13.22 29.42
CA THR A 69 -43.89 -14.36 28.54
C THR A 69 -45.29 -14.21 27.86
N VAL A 70 -45.63 -14.55 26.59
CA VAL A 70 -45.07 -15.44 25.53
C VAL A 70 -45.93 -15.37 24.22
N LEU A 71 -45.37 -15.82 23.05
CA LEU A 71 -45.95 -16.39 21.76
C LEU A 71 -47.12 -15.69 21.01
N GLY A 72 -47.33 -15.75 19.67
CA GLY A 72 -46.71 -16.45 18.53
C GLY A 72 -47.59 -16.35 17.23
N SER A 73 -47.01 -16.80 16.10
CA SER A 73 -47.59 -17.35 14.82
C SER A 73 -48.29 -16.52 13.70
N HIS A 74 -47.69 -16.61 12.49
CA HIS A 74 -48.16 -16.88 11.09
C HIS A 74 -49.42 -16.27 10.45
N VAL A 75 -49.33 -15.90 9.14
CA VAL A 75 -49.99 -16.54 7.96
C VAL A 75 -49.70 -15.75 6.64
N GLU A 76 -49.55 -16.47 5.52
CA GLU A 76 -49.38 -16.04 4.12
C GLU A 76 -50.68 -15.61 3.41
N ALA A 77 -50.59 -14.83 2.32
CA ALA A 77 -51.47 -14.96 1.13
C ALA A 77 -50.92 -14.24 -0.12
N ARG A 78 -50.98 -14.94 -1.26
CA ARG A 78 -50.77 -14.52 -2.67
C ARG A 78 -52.02 -13.83 -3.26
N ALA A 79 -51.84 -12.99 -4.29
CA ALA A 79 -52.71 -12.94 -5.47
C ALA A 79 -52.02 -12.25 -6.67
N GLU A 80 -52.08 -12.87 -7.84
CA GLU A 80 -51.71 -12.37 -9.17
C GLU A 80 -52.88 -11.62 -9.85
N GLN A 81 -52.56 -10.78 -10.85
CA GLN A 81 -53.05 -10.80 -12.26
C GLN A 81 -53.43 -9.45 -12.91
N VAL A 82 -52.77 -9.22 -14.08
CA VAL A 82 -53.31 -8.80 -15.40
C VAL A 82 -53.29 -7.33 -15.85
N GLU A 83 -53.08 -7.18 -17.17
CA GLU A 83 -52.48 -6.15 -18.02
C GLU A 83 -53.42 -5.05 -18.61
N SER A 84 -52.85 -3.84 -18.81
CA SER A 84 -52.90 -2.87 -19.97
C SER A 84 -54.25 -2.36 -20.58
N PRO A 85 -54.30 -1.35 -21.53
CA PRO A 85 -53.41 -0.22 -21.89
C PRO A 85 -54.12 1.16 -22.16
N ALA A 86 -53.30 2.21 -22.36
CA ALA A 86 -53.44 3.42 -23.21
C ALA A 86 -54.60 4.44 -23.08
N SER A 87 -54.28 5.73 -22.84
CA SER A 87 -54.23 6.80 -23.87
C SER A 87 -54.32 8.25 -23.33
N THR A 88 -53.39 9.08 -23.81
CA THR A 88 -53.46 10.52 -24.20
C THR A 88 -54.31 11.54 -23.41
N HIS A 89 -53.66 12.60 -22.90
CA HIS A 89 -53.92 14.01 -23.29
C HIS A 89 -52.89 14.97 -22.66
N ALA A 90 -52.33 15.86 -23.48
CA ALA A 90 -51.68 17.11 -23.08
C ALA A 90 -52.58 18.28 -23.52
N PRO A 91 -52.51 19.47 -22.89
CA PRO A 91 -51.58 20.48 -23.44
C PRO A 91 -50.91 21.43 -22.42
N ARG A 92 -49.68 21.81 -22.78
CA ARG A 92 -48.98 23.13 -22.68
C ARG A 92 -49.32 24.10 -21.53
N SER A 93 -48.27 24.48 -20.80
CA SER A 93 -47.81 25.88 -20.75
C SER A 93 -46.33 25.98 -20.36
N SER A 94 -45.62 26.77 -21.13
CA SER A 94 -44.20 27.15 -21.06
C SER A 94 -43.86 28.06 -19.88
N LEU A 95 -42.69 27.87 -19.26
CA LEU A 95 -41.95 28.95 -18.61
C LEU A 95 -40.44 28.78 -18.83
N ARG A 96 -39.86 29.79 -19.48
CA ARG A 96 -38.42 29.98 -19.71
C ARG A 96 -37.74 30.27 -18.37
N LEU A 97 -36.64 29.59 -18.08
CA LEU A 97 -35.68 30.02 -17.07
C LEU A 97 -34.59 30.86 -17.75
N THR A 98 -34.71 32.18 -17.62
CA THR A 98 -33.67 33.16 -17.90
C THR A 98 -32.61 33.14 -16.81
N GLN A 99 -31.34 33.22 -17.23
CA GLN A 99 -30.18 33.53 -16.38
C GLN A 99 -30.47 34.72 -15.44
N ILE A 100 -30.11 34.57 -14.17
CA ILE A 100 -29.77 35.70 -13.29
C ILE A 100 -28.42 35.36 -12.65
N GLU A 101 -27.36 35.95 -13.19
CA GLU A 101 -26.12 36.19 -12.47
C GLU A 101 -26.24 37.46 -11.63
N LYS A 102 -25.69 37.37 -10.41
CA LYS A 102 -25.03 38.39 -9.56
C LYS A 102 -25.68 38.60 -8.18
N GLY A 103 -24.87 38.28 -7.16
CA GLY A 103 -24.69 39.21 -6.03
C GLY A 103 -24.82 38.63 -4.62
N ILE A 104 -23.96 37.70 -4.19
CA ILE A 104 -23.62 37.56 -2.77
C ILE A 104 -22.14 37.13 -2.60
N PRO A 105 -21.18 38.08 -2.45
CA PRO A 105 -19.92 37.75 -1.80
C PRO A 105 -19.50 38.85 -0.81
N SER A 106 -19.92 38.73 0.44
CA SER A 106 -19.36 39.54 1.55
C SER A 106 -19.67 38.99 2.94
N PHE A 107 -20.77 38.23 3.11
CA PHE A 107 -21.11 37.63 4.41
C PHE A 107 -20.36 36.32 4.69
N VAL A 108 -20.09 35.52 3.64
CA VAL A 108 -19.38 34.23 3.78
C VAL A 108 -17.89 34.47 4.07
N ALA A 109 -17.22 35.43 3.45
CA ALA A 109 -15.80 35.73 3.72
C ALA A 109 -15.53 36.19 5.18
N GLY A 110 -16.48 36.87 5.83
CA GLY A 110 -16.35 37.32 7.22
C GLY A 110 -16.41 36.18 8.25
N ILE A 111 -17.21 35.14 7.98
CA ILE A 111 -17.33 33.97 8.86
C ILE A 111 -16.05 33.12 8.82
N TYR A 112 -15.38 33.06 7.67
CA TYR A 112 -14.11 32.33 7.50
C TYR A 112 -12.94 33.00 8.23
N ALA A 113 -12.89 34.35 8.25
CA ALA A 113 -11.82 35.08 8.94
C ALA A 113 -11.88 34.90 10.48
N VAL A 114 -13.08 34.82 11.05
CA VAL A 114 -13.27 34.67 12.50
C VAL A 114 -12.98 33.23 12.96
N ALA A 115 -13.34 32.20 12.17
CA ALA A 115 -13.05 30.80 12.49
C ALA A 115 -11.54 30.49 12.42
N ILE A 116 -10.85 31.00 11.40
CA ILE A 116 -9.39 30.87 11.25
C ILE A 116 -8.65 31.66 12.33
N GLY A 117 -9.13 32.85 12.68
CA GLY A 117 -8.57 33.65 13.78
C GLY A 117 -8.71 32.97 15.15
N THR A 118 -9.81 32.27 15.39
CA THR A 118 -10.06 31.56 16.66
C THR A 118 -9.21 30.30 16.78
N LEU A 119 -9.00 29.58 15.67
CA LEU A 119 -8.10 28.42 15.63
C LEU A 119 -6.62 28.82 15.76
N ALA A 120 -6.22 29.94 15.14
CA ALA A 120 -4.89 30.50 15.26
C ALA A 120 -4.61 31.01 16.70
N TYR A 121 -5.60 31.60 17.36
CA TYR A 121 -5.51 32.04 18.77
C TYR A 121 -5.42 30.85 19.75
N ALA A 122 -6.18 29.78 19.50
CA ALA A 122 -6.08 28.55 20.28
C ALA A 122 -4.68 27.91 20.14
N LEU A 123 -4.13 27.85 18.93
CA LEU A 123 -2.77 27.35 18.69
C LEU A 123 -1.69 28.23 19.32
N THR A 124 -1.78 29.57 19.19
CA THR A 124 -0.79 30.47 19.84
C THR A 124 -0.87 30.45 21.37
N SER A 125 -2.03 30.19 21.97
CA SER A 125 -2.15 30.03 23.42
C SER A 125 -1.51 28.74 23.95
N VAL A 126 -1.53 27.66 23.15
CA VAL A 126 -0.85 26.39 23.47
C VAL A 126 0.66 26.54 23.34
N PHE A 127 1.16 27.32 22.36
CA PHE A 127 2.61 27.58 22.22
C PHE A 127 3.15 28.63 23.21
N ARG A 128 2.32 29.55 23.72
CA ARG A 128 2.75 30.52 24.76
C ARG A 128 3.02 29.90 26.13
N ASN A 129 2.44 28.74 26.44
CA ASN A 129 2.66 28.07 27.73
C ASN A 129 3.98 27.27 27.83
N LYS A 130 4.87 27.34 26.83
CA LYS A 130 6.19 26.68 26.86
C LYS A 130 7.41 27.59 26.65
N ALA A 131 7.25 28.91 26.65
CA ALA A 131 8.37 29.84 26.51
C ALA A 131 8.61 30.63 27.81
N SER A 132 9.30 30.01 28.77
CA SER A 132 9.86 30.70 29.93
C SER A 132 11.38 30.62 29.89
N THR A 133 12.02 31.57 29.20
CA THR A 133 13.33 32.17 29.54
C THR A 133 13.60 33.26 28.50
N GLY A 134 13.69 34.52 28.95
CA GLY A 134 13.92 35.67 28.10
C GLY A 134 15.41 35.93 27.85
N ALA A 135 15.74 36.29 26.62
CA ALA A 135 16.86 37.15 26.22
C ALA A 135 16.90 37.30 24.69
N GLU A 136 15.91 37.93 24.04
CA GLU A 136 16.01 38.17 22.58
C GLU A 136 15.08 39.28 22.05
N THR A 137 15.05 40.44 22.72
CA THR A 137 14.31 41.63 22.23
C THR A 137 15.17 42.90 22.23
N ALA A 138 16.46 42.77 21.90
CA ALA A 138 17.37 43.92 21.75
C ALA A 138 18.25 43.91 20.49
N GLN A 139 18.11 42.92 19.59
CA GLN A 139 18.85 42.89 18.31
C GLN A 139 18.01 43.21 17.06
N MET A 140 16.72 43.50 17.20
CA MET A 140 15.83 43.73 16.05
C MET A 140 15.65 45.20 15.63
N LEU A 141 16.32 46.15 16.28
CA LEU A 141 16.17 47.60 16.01
C LEU A 141 17.46 48.30 15.52
N HIS A 142 18.44 47.54 15.02
CA HIS A 142 19.62 48.10 14.34
C HIS A 142 19.77 47.66 12.87
N ALA A 143 18.71 47.10 12.27
CA ALA A 143 18.69 46.67 10.87
C ALA A 143 17.81 47.55 9.97
N ILE A 144 17.57 48.81 10.34
CA ILE A 144 16.87 49.79 9.52
C ILE A 144 17.68 51.09 9.52
N ASN A 145 18.83 51.08 8.83
CA ASN A 145 19.45 52.24 8.19
C ASN A 145 20.83 51.87 7.61
N VAL A 146 20.84 51.11 6.51
CA VAL A 146 21.89 51.22 5.48
C VAL A 146 21.23 50.90 4.15
N HIS A 147 20.55 51.89 3.56
CA HIS A 147 20.21 51.89 2.15
C HIS A 147 21.38 52.56 1.41
N ASP A 148 21.66 52.06 0.20
CA ASP A 148 22.68 52.53 -0.75
C ASP A 148 24.06 51.88 -0.60
N GLN A 149 24.16 50.59 -0.99
CA GLN A 149 25.18 50.02 -1.90
C GLN A 149 24.91 48.52 -2.10
N TRP A 150 23.85 48.13 -2.83
CA TRP A 150 23.74 46.75 -3.35
C TRP A 150 22.81 46.58 -4.58
N PRO A 151 23.21 46.97 -5.80
CA PRO A 151 22.45 46.60 -7.01
C PRO A 151 23.08 45.47 -7.84
N MET A 152 24.35 45.12 -7.67
CA MET A 152 25.05 44.21 -8.61
C MET A 152 25.08 42.74 -8.17
N ALA A 153 25.27 42.44 -6.88
CA ALA A 153 25.34 41.04 -6.43
C ALA A 153 23.95 40.37 -6.30
N THR A 154 22.87 41.14 -6.13
CA THR A 154 21.48 40.64 -6.12
C THR A 154 20.99 40.29 -7.53
N VAL A 155 21.42 41.03 -8.55
CA VAL A 155 21.10 40.73 -9.96
C VAL A 155 21.91 39.54 -10.46
N ALA A 156 23.19 39.43 -10.10
CA ALA A 156 24.01 38.25 -10.39
C ALA A 156 23.43 36.99 -9.73
N ALA A 157 23.16 37.02 -8.42
CA ALA A 157 22.55 35.89 -7.71
C ALA A 157 21.16 35.52 -8.27
N LYS A 158 20.34 36.50 -8.66
CA LYS A 158 19.05 36.25 -9.29
C LYS A 158 19.21 35.64 -10.70
N SER A 159 20.18 36.10 -11.48
CA SER A 159 20.49 35.54 -12.80
C SER A 159 21.08 34.13 -12.74
N GLU A 160 21.86 33.82 -11.70
CA GLU A 160 22.40 32.49 -11.44
C GLU A 160 21.30 31.53 -10.99
N VAL A 161 20.39 31.96 -10.10
CA VAL A 161 19.22 31.18 -9.68
C VAL A 161 18.25 30.95 -10.84
N GLU A 162 17.99 31.96 -11.67
CA GLU A 162 17.16 31.82 -12.88
C GLU A 162 17.84 30.94 -13.94
N GLY A 163 19.17 30.98 -14.05
CA GLY A 163 19.96 30.09 -14.91
C GLY A 163 19.92 28.64 -14.45
N ALA A 164 20.10 28.39 -13.15
CA ALA A 164 20.00 27.07 -12.54
C ALA A 164 18.59 26.47 -12.70
N ALA A 165 17.54 27.23 -12.42
CA ALA A 165 16.16 26.78 -12.58
C ALA A 165 15.80 26.44 -14.04
N LYS A 166 16.34 27.20 -15.02
CA LYS A 166 16.19 26.87 -16.46
C LYS A 166 16.95 25.61 -16.85
N SER A 167 18.14 25.39 -16.29
CA SER A 167 18.92 24.16 -16.50
C SER A 167 18.19 22.95 -15.95
N GLU A 168 17.70 23.02 -14.71
CA GLU A 168 16.92 21.94 -14.07
C GLU A 168 15.64 21.60 -14.86
N ALA A 169 14.92 22.62 -15.34
CA ALA A 169 13.72 22.40 -16.15
C ALA A 169 14.04 21.71 -17.49
N ALA A 170 15.13 22.12 -18.16
CA ALA A 170 15.56 21.49 -19.41
C ALA A 170 16.03 20.05 -19.21
N ASP A 171 16.70 19.76 -18.09
CA ASP A 171 17.12 18.40 -17.75
C ASP A 171 15.93 17.50 -17.40
N ALA A 172 14.95 18.01 -16.67
CA ALA A 172 13.70 17.29 -16.39
C ALA A 172 12.93 17.01 -17.69
N GLU A 173 12.76 17.98 -18.59
CA GLU A 173 12.07 17.77 -19.87
C GLU A 173 12.75 16.68 -20.71
N ALA A 174 14.08 16.73 -20.79
CA ALA A 174 14.82 15.79 -21.61
C ALA A 174 14.96 14.40 -20.94
N PHE A 175 14.91 14.30 -19.60
CA PHE A 175 14.68 13.05 -18.88
C PHE A 175 13.31 12.45 -19.22
N LEU A 176 12.24 13.26 -19.14
CA LEU A 176 10.89 12.81 -19.47
C LEU A 176 10.76 12.37 -20.93
N LYS A 177 11.51 13.00 -21.83
CA LYS A 177 11.62 12.56 -23.23
C LYS A 177 12.31 11.21 -23.34
N MET A 178 13.45 11.03 -22.67
CA MET A 178 14.23 9.79 -22.67
C MET A 178 13.42 8.59 -22.18
N PHE A 179 12.58 8.78 -21.16
CA PHE A 179 11.77 7.72 -20.56
C PHE A 179 10.27 7.87 -20.85
N SER A 180 9.93 8.56 -21.94
CA SER A 180 8.52 8.77 -22.32
C SER A 180 7.76 7.47 -22.57
N THR A 181 8.46 6.44 -23.07
CA THR A 181 7.91 5.11 -23.35
C THR A 181 7.66 4.28 -22.09
N TYR A 182 8.34 4.57 -20.99
CA TYR A 182 8.13 3.89 -19.70
C TYR A 182 6.70 4.06 -19.19
N ARG A 183 6.16 5.29 -19.29
CA ARG A 183 4.80 5.62 -18.85
C ARG A 183 3.73 4.78 -19.54
N SER A 184 3.97 4.36 -20.78
CA SER A 184 3.02 3.49 -21.50
C SER A 184 2.87 2.10 -20.88
N GLY A 185 3.81 1.68 -20.03
CA GLY A 185 3.72 0.46 -19.21
C GLY A 185 2.67 0.56 -18.11
N TYR A 186 2.10 1.75 -17.91
CA TYR A 186 1.00 2.03 -17.00
C TYR A 186 -0.22 2.53 -17.77
N ASP A 187 -0.48 2.06 -18.98
CA ASP A 187 -1.81 2.22 -19.59
C ASP A 187 -2.75 1.11 -19.09
N SER A 188 -4.03 1.43 -18.89
CA SER A 188 -5.04 0.44 -18.53
C SER A 188 -5.35 -0.51 -19.69
N VAL A 189 -5.76 -1.73 -19.35
CA VAL A 189 -6.40 -2.69 -20.26
C VAL A 189 -7.86 -2.89 -19.83
N ASN A 190 -8.70 -3.39 -20.73
CA ASN A 190 -10.16 -3.43 -20.54
C ASN A 190 -10.78 -4.81 -20.79
N SER A 191 -9.97 -5.84 -21.02
CA SER A 191 -10.47 -7.16 -21.38
C SER A 191 -9.53 -8.27 -20.89
N ASP A 192 -10.14 -9.40 -20.55
CA ASP A 192 -9.44 -10.67 -20.34
C ASP A 192 -8.90 -11.19 -21.67
N VAL A 193 -7.80 -11.96 -21.63
CA VAL A 193 -7.22 -12.58 -22.82
C VAL A 193 -6.79 -14.01 -22.50
N GLN A 194 -7.03 -14.91 -23.43
CA GLN A 194 -6.54 -16.28 -23.37
C GLN A 194 -6.13 -16.74 -24.77
N THR A 195 -5.05 -17.51 -24.88
CA THR A 195 -4.66 -18.12 -26.14
C THR A 195 -5.48 -19.37 -26.44
N GLU A 196 -5.77 -19.64 -27.71
CA GLU A 196 -6.42 -20.90 -28.11
C GLU A 196 -5.46 -22.10 -28.09
N GLY A 197 -4.15 -21.83 -28.15
CA GLY A 197 -3.10 -22.84 -28.13
C GLY A 197 -1.79 -22.31 -27.57
N TRP A 198 -0.70 -22.97 -27.93
CA TRP A 198 0.66 -22.58 -27.55
C TRP A 198 1.08 -21.28 -28.25
N LEU A 199 1.78 -20.41 -27.53
CA LEU A 199 2.43 -19.24 -28.12
C LEU A 199 3.68 -19.64 -28.91
N GLU A 200 4.00 -18.80 -29.88
CA GLU A 200 5.25 -18.87 -30.62
C GLU A 200 6.40 -18.27 -29.79
N VAL A 201 7.53 -18.97 -29.77
CA VAL A 201 8.78 -18.45 -29.21
C VAL A 201 9.42 -17.54 -30.25
N THR A 202 9.54 -16.25 -29.94
CA THR A 202 10.03 -15.24 -30.90
C THR A 202 11.55 -15.20 -30.99
N GLN A 203 12.25 -15.68 -29.96
CA GLN A 203 13.71 -15.83 -29.96
C GLN A 203 14.10 -17.03 -29.09
N GLY A 204 15.08 -17.81 -29.55
CA GLY A 204 15.63 -18.91 -28.75
C GLY A 204 14.70 -20.11 -28.59
N GLN A 205 14.83 -20.85 -27.49
CA GLN A 205 14.03 -22.06 -27.20
C GLN A 205 13.75 -22.20 -25.71
N ILE A 206 12.50 -22.44 -25.34
CA ILE A 206 12.14 -22.76 -23.96
C ILE A 206 12.73 -24.14 -23.61
N PRO A 207 13.52 -24.27 -22.54
CA PRO A 207 14.04 -25.54 -22.08
C PRO A 207 12.93 -26.56 -21.84
N LYS A 208 13.10 -27.80 -22.30
CA LYS A 208 12.06 -28.84 -22.18
C LYS A 208 11.82 -29.25 -20.73
N GLU A 209 12.86 -29.16 -19.91
CA GLU A 209 12.84 -29.44 -18.49
C GLU A 209 12.16 -28.34 -17.65
N LEU A 210 11.93 -27.15 -18.21
CA LEU A 210 11.18 -26.08 -17.54
C LEU A 210 9.68 -26.38 -17.66
N THR A 211 9.15 -27.03 -16.62
CA THR A 211 7.72 -27.35 -16.49
C THR A 211 7.16 -26.67 -15.25
N GLY A 212 6.03 -25.99 -15.40
CA GLY A 212 5.37 -25.30 -14.31
C GLY A 212 4.57 -24.09 -14.79
N THR A 213 4.28 -23.17 -13.89
CA THR A 213 3.49 -21.97 -14.18
C THR A 213 4.06 -20.76 -13.46
N LEU A 214 4.37 -19.71 -14.24
CA LEU A 214 4.60 -18.37 -13.70
C LEU A 214 3.24 -17.67 -13.55
N LEU A 215 2.96 -17.20 -12.35
CA LEU A 215 1.82 -16.34 -12.04
C LEU A 215 2.36 -14.94 -11.75
N ARG A 216 1.82 -13.92 -12.43
CA ARG A 216 2.06 -12.50 -12.16
C ARG A 216 0.75 -11.81 -11.86
N ASN A 217 0.77 -10.82 -10.97
CA ASN A 217 -0.39 -10.00 -10.68
C ASN A 217 -0.01 -8.51 -10.72
N GLY A 218 -0.99 -7.66 -10.97
CA GLY A 218 -0.79 -6.22 -11.01
C GLY A 218 -2.09 -5.45 -11.24
N PRO A 219 -2.13 -4.17 -10.85
CA PRO A 219 -3.18 -3.25 -11.27
C PRO A 219 -3.20 -3.09 -12.79
N ALA A 220 -4.37 -3.28 -13.39
CA ALA A 220 -4.54 -3.30 -14.84
C ALA A 220 -5.64 -2.37 -15.35
N LEU A 221 -6.57 -1.95 -14.49
CA LEU A 221 -7.62 -0.99 -14.84
C LEU A 221 -7.80 0.05 -13.74
N TYR A 222 -7.49 1.30 -14.06
CA TYR A 222 -7.60 2.46 -13.15
C TYR A 222 -8.09 3.71 -13.91
N GLU A 223 -8.76 3.52 -15.04
CA GLU A 223 -9.42 4.58 -15.80
C GLU A 223 -10.89 4.22 -16.05
N ARG A 224 -11.80 5.12 -15.68
CA ARG A 224 -13.25 4.98 -15.92
C ARG A 224 -13.86 6.35 -16.18
N GLN A 225 -14.66 6.49 -17.24
CA GLN A 225 -15.33 7.75 -17.63
C GLN A 225 -14.39 8.97 -17.68
N GLY A 226 -13.17 8.81 -18.19
CA GLY A 226 -12.19 9.89 -18.28
C GLY A 226 -11.57 10.32 -16.95
N LYS A 227 -11.93 9.66 -15.84
CA LYS A 227 -11.24 9.78 -14.55
C LYS A 227 -10.17 8.70 -14.45
N ARG A 228 -9.07 9.04 -13.78
CA ARG A 228 -7.93 8.15 -13.57
C ARG A 228 -7.58 8.09 -12.08
N ARG A 229 -7.44 6.88 -11.57
CA ARG A 229 -6.89 6.59 -10.24
C ARG A 229 -5.37 6.44 -10.31
N GLU A 230 -4.76 6.51 -9.13
CA GLU A 230 -3.39 6.07 -8.94
C GLU A 230 -3.22 4.58 -9.27
N TYR A 231 -2.03 4.20 -9.74
CA TYR A 231 -1.74 2.86 -10.26
C TYR A 231 -2.09 1.76 -9.26
N LEU A 232 -1.65 1.88 -8.01
CA LEU A 232 -1.91 0.86 -6.98
C LEU A 232 -3.41 0.75 -6.60
N ASP A 233 -4.25 1.73 -6.95
CA ASP A 233 -5.70 1.65 -6.76
C ASP A 233 -6.44 0.95 -7.92
N GLY A 234 -5.70 0.48 -8.93
CA GLY A 234 -6.28 -0.22 -10.07
C GLY A 234 -6.72 -1.64 -9.77
N ASP A 235 -7.73 -2.10 -10.52
CA ASP A 235 -8.25 -3.46 -10.46
C ASP A 235 -7.19 -4.49 -10.85
N GLY A 236 -7.06 -5.56 -10.05
CA GLY A 236 -6.06 -6.59 -10.24
C GLY A 236 -6.34 -7.50 -11.43
N MET A 237 -5.29 -7.86 -12.16
CA MET A 237 -5.33 -8.80 -13.27
C MET A 237 -4.17 -9.79 -13.17
N ILE A 238 -4.49 -11.08 -13.12
CA ILE A 238 -3.50 -12.14 -13.06
C ILE A 238 -3.12 -12.56 -14.46
N SER A 239 -1.82 -12.58 -14.75
CA SER A 239 -1.23 -13.22 -15.91
C SER A 239 -0.66 -14.59 -15.53
N GLN A 240 -1.07 -15.63 -16.25
CA GLN A 240 -0.61 -17.00 -16.11
C GLN A 240 0.15 -17.43 -17.37
N MET A 241 1.39 -17.87 -17.18
CA MET A 241 2.27 -18.40 -18.23
C MET A 241 2.62 -19.83 -17.85
N ALA A 242 1.90 -20.81 -18.42
CA ALA A 242 2.06 -22.22 -18.12
C ALA A 242 2.98 -22.87 -19.16
N MET A 243 4.10 -23.43 -18.71
CA MET A 243 5.17 -23.98 -19.55
C MET A 243 5.26 -25.49 -19.39
N LYS A 244 5.38 -26.19 -20.53
CA LYS A 244 5.57 -27.65 -20.57
C LYS A 244 6.15 -28.07 -21.92
N ASP A 245 7.10 -29.00 -21.91
CA ASP A 245 7.70 -29.60 -23.10
C ASP A 245 8.25 -28.57 -24.12
N GLY A 246 8.81 -27.47 -23.62
CA GLY A 246 9.35 -26.37 -24.45
C GLY A 246 8.27 -25.49 -25.11
N LYS A 247 7.02 -25.58 -24.66
CA LYS A 247 5.89 -24.77 -25.11
C LYS A 247 5.31 -23.96 -23.97
N ILE A 248 4.56 -22.92 -24.30
CA ILE A 248 3.96 -22.00 -23.32
C ILE A 248 2.53 -21.62 -23.70
N PHE A 249 1.63 -21.75 -22.73
CA PHE A 249 0.25 -21.30 -22.79
C PHE A 249 0.12 -20.01 -21.98
N PHE A 250 -0.73 -19.09 -22.45
CA PHE A 250 -0.90 -17.81 -21.80
C PHE A 250 -2.38 -17.46 -21.60
N ARG A 251 -2.67 -16.91 -20.43
CA ARG A 251 -3.90 -16.16 -20.17
C ARG A 251 -3.66 -15.01 -19.22
N SER A 252 -4.53 -14.02 -19.29
CA SER A 252 -4.64 -12.95 -18.31
C SER A 252 -6.10 -12.66 -18.01
N LYS A 253 -6.47 -12.54 -16.73
CA LYS A 253 -7.85 -12.36 -16.31
C LYS A 253 -7.96 -11.39 -15.14
N PHE A 254 -8.93 -10.49 -15.18
CA PHE A 254 -9.28 -9.67 -14.03
C PHE A 254 -9.75 -10.54 -12.87
N VAL A 255 -9.26 -10.24 -11.66
CA VAL A 255 -9.61 -11.02 -10.46
C VAL A 255 -11.12 -11.03 -10.21
N GLY A 256 -11.86 -10.01 -10.66
CA GLY A 256 -13.32 -10.00 -10.56
C GLY A 256 -13.80 -9.78 -9.13
N THR A 257 -13.10 -8.93 -8.38
CA THR A 257 -13.47 -8.54 -7.01
C THR A 257 -14.88 -7.93 -6.98
N ASP A 258 -15.49 -7.90 -5.80
CA ASP A 258 -16.82 -7.27 -5.66
C ASP A 258 -16.77 -5.78 -6.01
N SER A 259 -15.66 -5.12 -5.70
CA SER A 259 -15.39 -3.73 -6.09
C SER A 259 -15.30 -3.57 -7.61
N PHE A 260 -14.54 -4.42 -8.29
CA PHE A 260 -14.44 -4.43 -9.75
C PHE A 260 -15.83 -4.58 -10.38
N LYS A 261 -16.63 -5.56 -9.91
CA LYS A 261 -17.98 -5.82 -10.43
C LYS A 261 -18.90 -4.61 -10.26
N ARG A 262 -18.90 -3.96 -9.09
CA ARG A 262 -19.70 -2.74 -8.84
C ARG A 262 -19.28 -1.59 -9.76
N GLU A 263 -17.98 -1.39 -9.96
CA GLU A 263 -17.47 -0.30 -10.80
C GLU A 263 -17.65 -0.57 -12.31
N GLU A 264 -17.61 -1.84 -12.73
CA GLU A 264 -18.01 -2.28 -14.07
C GLU A 264 -19.50 -2.02 -14.32
N GLU A 265 -20.37 -2.46 -13.41
CA GLU A 265 -21.83 -2.27 -13.53
C GLU A 265 -22.22 -0.79 -13.55
N ALA A 266 -21.60 0.03 -12.68
CA ALA A 266 -21.83 1.47 -12.65
C ALA A 266 -21.17 2.23 -13.81
N GLY A 267 -20.18 1.61 -14.47
CA GLY A 267 -19.33 2.23 -15.47
C GLY A 267 -18.44 3.36 -14.93
N LYS A 268 -18.32 3.50 -13.60
CA LYS A 268 -17.58 4.59 -12.93
C LYS A 268 -17.04 4.14 -11.58
N PHE A 269 -16.13 4.92 -11.01
CA PHE A 269 -15.59 4.66 -9.68
C PHE A 269 -16.66 4.83 -8.61
N VAL A 270 -16.78 3.85 -7.71
CA VAL A 270 -17.76 3.90 -6.61
C VAL A 270 -17.15 3.70 -5.24
N ASP A 271 -16.02 2.99 -5.14
CA ASP A 271 -15.38 2.71 -3.86
C ASP A 271 -14.29 3.76 -3.53
N LEU A 272 -13.98 3.92 -2.25
CA LEU A 272 -12.88 4.78 -1.82
C LEU A 272 -11.53 4.10 -2.12
N SER A 273 -10.55 4.92 -2.50
CA SER A 273 -9.19 4.51 -2.80
C SER A 273 -8.21 4.91 -1.68
N ILE A 274 -7.08 4.20 -1.60
CA ILE A 274 -6.05 4.49 -0.60
C ILE A 274 -5.11 5.59 -1.12
N PHE A 275 -4.74 5.50 -2.40
CA PHE A 275 -3.70 6.34 -3.00
C PHE A 275 -4.26 7.52 -3.82
N THR A 276 -5.52 7.44 -4.23
CA THR A 276 -6.19 8.47 -5.02
C THR A 276 -6.93 9.46 -4.10
N ALA A 277 -6.63 10.75 -4.24
CA ALA A 277 -7.26 11.81 -3.46
C ALA A 277 -8.72 12.09 -3.86
N GLU A 278 -9.07 11.89 -5.14
CA GLU A 278 -10.44 12.08 -5.62
C GLU A 278 -11.41 11.09 -4.96
N ASP A 279 -12.52 11.61 -4.44
CA ASP A 279 -13.54 10.83 -3.74
C ASP A 279 -14.77 10.65 -4.65
N PRO A 280 -15.31 9.44 -4.84
CA PRO A 280 -16.48 9.23 -5.69
C PRO A 280 -17.80 9.67 -5.03
N ARG A 281 -17.86 9.79 -3.69
CA ARG A 281 -19.13 10.04 -2.96
C ARG A 281 -19.84 11.34 -3.33
N PRO A 282 -19.16 12.49 -3.54
CA PRO A 282 -19.81 13.71 -4.01
C PRO A 282 -20.56 13.54 -5.33
N GLU A 283 -20.02 12.75 -6.25
CA GLU A 283 -20.66 12.48 -7.54
C GLU A 283 -21.82 11.48 -7.42
N LEU A 284 -21.70 10.51 -6.50
CA LEU A 284 -22.71 9.49 -6.27
C LEU A 284 -23.92 10.00 -5.47
N TYR A 285 -23.67 10.80 -4.43
CA TYR A 285 -24.66 11.11 -3.40
C TYR A 285 -24.93 12.62 -3.25
N GLY A 286 -24.14 13.48 -3.90
CA GLY A 286 -24.30 14.93 -3.88
C GLY A 286 -23.91 15.60 -2.56
N GLY A 287 -23.26 16.76 -2.65
CA GLY A 287 -22.79 17.50 -1.48
C GLY A 287 -21.26 17.53 -1.38
N PRO A 288 -20.71 18.24 -0.38
CA PRO A 288 -19.28 18.47 -0.32
C PRO A 288 -18.51 17.27 0.27
N VAL A 289 -17.32 16.98 -0.27
CA VAL A 289 -16.47 15.85 0.15
C VAL A 289 -16.18 15.82 1.66
N TRP A 290 -16.04 17.00 2.29
CA TRP A 290 -15.75 17.11 3.71
C TRP A 290 -16.82 16.50 4.61
N LEU A 291 -18.09 16.50 4.15
CA LEU A 291 -19.18 15.91 4.93
C LEU A 291 -18.97 14.41 5.09
N TYR A 292 -18.60 13.73 4.01
CA TYR A 292 -18.36 12.29 4.02
C TYR A 292 -17.08 11.95 4.77
N ARG A 293 -15.97 12.63 4.48
CA ARG A 293 -14.68 12.31 5.11
C ARG A 293 -14.65 12.62 6.62
N LEU A 294 -15.29 13.70 7.08
CA LEU A 294 -15.40 13.94 8.52
C LEU A 294 -16.34 12.94 9.19
N ARG A 295 -17.58 12.82 8.69
CA ARG A 295 -18.61 12.00 9.33
C ARG A 295 -18.25 10.52 9.27
N ASP A 296 -17.97 10.01 8.08
CA ASP A 296 -17.85 8.58 7.81
C ASP A 296 -16.45 8.06 8.13
N ASP A 297 -15.39 8.77 7.74
CA ASP A 297 -14.02 8.25 7.80
C ASP A 297 -13.26 8.63 9.09
N ILE A 298 -13.61 9.76 9.70
CA ILE A 298 -12.92 10.27 10.90
C ILE A 298 -13.75 10.01 12.17
N PHE A 299 -15.05 10.31 12.16
CA PHE A 299 -15.90 10.17 13.35
C PHE A 299 -16.56 8.80 13.50
N ASN A 300 -16.96 8.16 12.39
CA ASN A 300 -17.62 6.85 12.41
C ASN A 300 -16.64 5.66 12.28
N GLY A 301 -15.35 5.94 12.11
CA GLY A 301 -14.29 4.94 11.99
C GLY A 301 -13.55 5.03 10.65
N PRO A 302 -12.34 4.47 10.55
CA PRO A 302 -11.58 4.51 9.30
C PRO A 302 -12.37 3.87 8.16
N PRO A 303 -12.22 4.37 6.93
CA PRO A 303 -12.98 3.83 5.80
C PRO A 303 -12.57 2.39 5.54
N SER A 304 -13.42 1.64 4.82
CA SER A 304 -13.06 0.36 4.21
C SER A 304 -12.73 0.62 2.73
N PRO A 305 -11.46 0.79 2.36
CA PRO A 305 -11.08 1.05 0.98
C PRO A 305 -11.33 -0.17 0.10
N LYS A 306 -11.27 0.07 -1.20
CA LYS A 306 -11.39 -0.93 -2.24
C LYS A 306 -10.44 -2.12 -2.01
N SER A 307 -10.93 -3.34 -2.26
CA SER A 307 -10.07 -4.50 -2.49
C SER A 307 -9.97 -4.74 -4.00
N ASN A 308 -8.74 -4.65 -4.49
CA ASN A 308 -8.43 -4.69 -5.90
C ASN A 308 -7.94 -6.07 -6.33
N GLY A 309 -7.42 -6.88 -5.40
CA GLY A 309 -6.86 -8.19 -5.72
C GLY A 309 -5.57 -8.11 -6.53
N ALA A 310 -4.77 -7.05 -6.40
CA ALA A 310 -3.81 -6.64 -7.43
C ALA A 310 -2.32 -6.89 -7.12
N TYR A 311 -1.94 -7.29 -5.92
CA TYR A 311 -0.54 -7.13 -5.47
C TYR A 311 0.33 -8.37 -5.63
N ASN A 312 -0.20 -9.57 -5.45
CA ASN A 312 0.54 -10.82 -5.68
C ASN A 312 -0.40 -11.96 -6.12
N ALA A 313 0.15 -13.07 -6.62
CA ALA A 313 -0.57 -14.30 -6.90
C ALA A 313 0.25 -15.50 -6.43
N LEU A 314 -0.45 -16.48 -5.85
CA LEU A 314 0.16 -17.68 -5.29
C LEU A 314 -0.59 -18.92 -5.76
N HIS A 315 0.16 -19.98 -6.03
CA HIS A 315 -0.37 -21.34 -6.07
C HIS A 315 0.30 -22.18 -4.98
N TRP A 316 -0.47 -22.64 -4.00
CA TRP A 316 0.03 -23.46 -2.90
C TRP A 316 -1.03 -24.47 -2.47
N ALA A 317 -0.60 -25.71 -2.18
CA ALA A 317 -1.49 -26.79 -1.74
C ALA A 317 -2.70 -27.00 -2.67
N GLY A 318 -2.50 -26.90 -4.00
CA GLY A 318 -3.57 -27.03 -5.00
C GLY A 318 -4.56 -25.86 -5.04
N LYS A 319 -4.23 -24.72 -4.41
CA LYS A 319 -5.08 -23.52 -4.37
C LYS A 319 -4.37 -22.36 -5.05
N THR A 320 -5.03 -21.75 -6.04
CA THR A 320 -4.61 -20.49 -6.65
C THR A 320 -5.34 -19.33 -5.98
N VAL A 321 -4.61 -18.30 -5.59
CA VAL A 321 -5.18 -17.10 -4.97
C VAL A 321 -4.61 -15.81 -5.53
N ALA A 322 -5.45 -14.79 -5.67
CA ALA A 322 -5.05 -13.39 -5.86
C ALA A 322 -4.91 -12.72 -4.49
N ILE A 323 -3.79 -12.07 -4.25
CA ILE A 323 -3.45 -11.49 -2.95
C ILE A 323 -3.51 -9.96 -3.06
N ASP A 324 -4.08 -9.38 -2.02
CA ASP A 324 -4.21 -7.94 -1.79
C ASP A 324 -3.78 -7.70 -0.32
N TRP A 325 -4.46 -6.82 0.38
CA TRP A 325 -4.52 -6.79 1.83
C TRP A 325 -5.67 -7.63 2.42
N GLY A 326 -5.35 -8.51 3.37
CA GLY A 326 -6.35 -9.25 4.13
C GLY A 326 -6.67 -10.62 3.52
N ARG A 327 -7.97 -10.95 3.37
CA ARG A 327 -8.36 -12.27 2.87
C ARG A 327 -8.11 -12.33 1.36
N PRO A 328 -7.35 -13.31 0.86
CA PRO A 328 -7.07 -13.41 -0.57
C PRO A 328 -8.30 -13.90 -1.35
N TRP A 329 -8.32 -13.61 -2.65
CA TRP A 329 -9.35 -14.06 -3.58
C TRP A 329 -9.00 -15.46 -4.09
N ALA A 330 -9.76 -16.47 -3.68
CA ALA A 330 -9.61 -17.83 -4.20
C ALA A 330 -10.04 -17.91 -5.67
N LEU A 331 -9.23 -18.59 -6.49
CA LEU A 331 -9.44 -18.71 -7.93
C LEU A 331 -9.38 -20.17 -8.36
N LYS A 332 -10.17 -20.51 -9.38
CA LYS A 332 -10.01 -21.77 -10.12
C LYS A 332 -8.71 -21.73 -10.91
N SER A 333 -7.78 -22.66 -10.66
CA SER A 333 -6.45 -22.64 -11.28
C SER A 333 -6.46 -22.75 -12.82
N ASP A 334 -7.47 -23.43 -13.36
CA ASP A 334 -7.64 -23.75 -14.78
C ASP A 334 -8.34 -22.66 -15.60
N THR A 335 -8.92 -21.64 -14.96
CA THR A 335 -9.70 -20.56 -15.62
C THR A 335 -9.41 -19.16 -15.06
N LEU A 336 -8.82 -19.08 -13.86
CA LEU A 336 -8.62 -17.86 -13.06
C LEU A 336 -9.92 -17.15 -12.65
N GLU A 337 -11.07 -17.80 -12.78
CA GLU A 337 -12.33 -17.29 -12.24
C GLU A 337 -12.32 -17.34 -10.71
N VAL A 338 -12.95 -16.36 -10.07
CA VAL A 338 -13.22 -16.41 -8.62
C VAL A 338 -13.93 -17.72 -8.29
N ASP A 339 -13.37 -18.44 -7.33
CA ASP A 339 -13.97 -19.65 -6.80
C ASP A 339 -15.10 -19.29 -5.83
N GLY A 340 -16.32 -19.27 -6.37
CA GLY A 340 -17.56 -19.03 -5.62
C GLY A 340 -18.02 -20.21 -4.76
N SER A 341 -17.27 -21.32 -4.67
CA SER A 341 -17.70 -22.50 -3.92
C SER A 341 -17.72 -22.30 -2.40
N GLY A 342 -17.25 -21.14 -1.91
CA GLY A 342 -17.11 -20.87 -0.47
C GLY A 342 -16.02 -21.71 0.19
N SER A 343 -14.93 -21.99 -0.54
CA SER A 343 -13.82 -22.84 -0.07
C SER A 343 -13.42 -22.51 1.38
N VAL A 344 -13.46 -23.54 2.23
CA VAL A 344 -13.05 -23.52 3.65
C VAL A 344 -11.57 -23.86 3.84
N ASP A 345 -10.78 -23.86 2.76
CA ASP A 345 -9.35 -24.15 2.85
C ASP A 345 -8.62 -23.08 3.67
N ALA A 346 -7.58 -23.50 4.38
CA ALA A 346 -6.94 -22.64 5.37
C ALA A 346 -6.24 -21.43 4.74
N ILE A 347 -5.68 -21.58 3.53
CA ILE A 347 -4.99 -20.51 2.82
C ILE A 347 -5.98 -19.41 2.45
N SER A 348 -7.08 -19.77 1.76
CA SER A 348 -8.10 -18.83 1.32
C SER A 348 -8.90 -18.17 2.46
N ASN A 349 -8.81 -18.69 3.68
CA ASN A 349 -9.48 -18.14 4.87
C ASN A 349 -8.53 -17.39 5.81
N THR A 350 -7.22 -17.42 5.55
CA THR A 350 -6.23 -16.68 6.34
C THR A 350 -6.12 -15.26 5.80
N LYS A 351 -6.08 -14.28 6.70
CA LYS A 351 -5.76 -12.89 6.31
C LYS A 351 -4.24 -12.74 6.31
N PHE A 352 -3.68 -12.22 5.23
CA PHE A 352 -2.26 -11.93 5.12
C PHE A 352 -2.01 -10.82 4.09
N THR A 353 -0.78 -10.31 4.03
CA THR A 353 -0.36 -9.28 3.06
C THR A 353 0.09 -9.89 1.75
N ALA A 354 0.46 -9.05 0.78
CA ALA A 354 1.00 -9.48 -0.50
C ALA A 354 2.32 -10.28 -0.41
N HIS A 355 2.99 -10.31 0.75
CA HIS A 355 4.32 -10.88 0.90
C HIS A 355 4.33 -12.12 1.79
N PHE A 356 5.00 -13.16 1.31
CA PHE A 356 5.18 -14.43 2.00
C PHE A 356 6.60 -14.96 1.78
N ARG A 357 7.01 -15.98 2.54
CA ARG A 357 8.27 -16.70 2.34
C ARG A 357 8.03 -18.20 2.31
N ILE A 358 8.55 -18.89 1.31
CA ILE A 358 8.54 -20.35 1.23
C ILE A 358 9.90 -20.84 1.72
N MET A 359 9.88 -21.67 2.75
CA MET A 359 11.05 -22.16 3.47
C MET A 359 11.20 -23.66 3.22
N GLU A 360 12.44 -24.12 3.02
CA GLU A 360 12.77 -25.55 3.12
C GLU A 360 13.31 -25.83 4.52
N GLU A 361 12.51 -26.55 5.31
CA GLU A 361 12.81 -26.92 6.70
C GLU A 361 13.99 -27.90 6.79
N PRO A 362 14.67 -28.01 7.95
CA PRO A 362 15.78 -28.96 8.15
C PRO A 362 15.42 -30.43 7.86
N ASN A 363 14.15 -30.80 7.95
CA ASN A 363 13.65 -32.14 7.62
C ASN A 363 13.34 -32.34 6.12
N GLY A 364 13.57 -31.33 5.29
CA GLY A 364 13.30 -31.33 3.85
C GLY A 364 11.86 -30.97 3.46
N ASN A 365 10.97 -30.75 4.43
CA ASN A 365 9.60 -30.30 4.14
C ASN A 365 9.60 -28.83 3.71
N LYS A 366 8.63 -28.45 2.87
CA LYS A 366 8.37 -27.05 2.53
C LYS A 366 7.29 -26.48 3.43
N THR A 367 7.54 -25.27 3.93
CA THR A 367 6.60 -24.47 4.72
C THR A 367 6.43 -23.13 4.04
N ILE A 368 5.20 -22.61 3.97
CA ILE A 368 4.95 -21.22 3.61
C ILE A 368 4.63 -20.40 4.86
N VAL A 369 5.25 -19.23 4.96
CA VAL A 369 5.10 -18.28 6.05
C VAL A 369 4.37 -17.04 5.53
N PHE A 370 3.24 -16.74 6.16
CA PHE A 370 2.49 -15.52 5.96
C PHE A 370 2.58 -14.61 7.19
N PHE A 371 2.34 -13.33 6.99
CA PHE A 371 2.10 -12.39 8.07
C PHE A 371 0.95 -11.43 7.75
N ASN A 372 0.35 -10.90 8.80
CA ASN A 372 -0.78 -10.00 8.72
C ASN A 372 -0.64 -8.89 9.77
N PRO A 373 -0.09 -7.72 9.40
CA PRO A 373 -0.14 -6.52 10.20
C PRO A 373 -1.52 -5.88 10.12
N HIS A 374 -2.04 -5.53 11.28
CA HIS A 374 -3.23 -4.71 11.43
C HIS A 374 -2.88 -3.55 12.37
N THR A 375 -3.10 -2.32 11.93
CA THR A 375 -2.81 -1.12 12.72
C THR A 375 -4.08 -0.33 12.91
N ASP A 376 -4.48 -0.17 14.16
CA ASP A 376 -5.51 0.76 14.59
C ASP A 376 -4.82 2.07 14.99
N TRP A 377 -4.87 3.05 14.09
CA TRP A 377 -4.29 4.36 14.32
C TRP A 377 -5.09 5.21 15.33
N ALA A 378 -6.35 4.88 15.60
CA ALA A 378 -7.17 5.58 16.58
C ALA A 378 -6.83 5.13 18.01
N GLU A 379 -6.61 3.83 18.20
CA GLU A 379 -6.11 3.25 19.46
C GLU A 379 -4.57 3.33 19.58
N TYR A 380 -3.90 3.70 18.49
CA TYR A 380 -2.45 3.77 18.37
C TYR A 380 -1.77 2.42 18.69
N LYS A 381 -2.37 1.34 18.17
CA LYS A 381 -2.01 -0.06 18.44
C LYS A 381 -1.86 -0.85 17.14
N SER A 382 -0.84 -1.69 17.06
CA SER A 382 -0.66 -2.68 15.99
C SER A 382 -0.74 -4.11 16.54
N THR A 383 -1.37 -4.99 15.77
CA THR A 383 -1.37 -6.43 15.97
C THR A 383 -0.77 -7.10 14.74
N ILE A 384 0.20 -7.99 14.92
CA ILE A 384 0.73 -8.83 13.83
C ILE A 384 0.42 -10.28 14.12
N SER A 385 -0.05 -10.97 13.10
CA SER A 385 -0.17 -12.42 13.12
C SER A 385 0.81 -13.05 12.13
N PHE A 386 1.50 -14.10 12.54
CA PHE A 386 2.35 -14.95 11.68
C PHE A 386 1.68 -16.31 11.55
N TYR A 387 1.64 -16.84 10.33
CA TYR A 387 1.04 -18.15 10.05
C TYR A 387 2.03 -19.01 9.27
N GLU A 388 2.17 -20.27 9.66
CA GLU A 388 2.96 -21.26 8.92
C GLU A 388 2.04 -22.38 8.42
N PHE A 389 2.17 -22.75 7.14
CA PHE A 389 1.43 -23.87 6.53
C PHE A 389 2.38 -24.82 5.83
N ASP A 390 2.10 -26.12 5.90
CA ASP A 390 2.84 -27.11 5.11
C ASP A 390 2.42 -27.10 3.63
N SER A 391 3.14 -27.87 2.81
CA SER A 391 2.85 -28.07 1.38
C SER A 391 1.45 -28.64 1.05
N LYS A 392 0.72 -29.15 2.05
CA LYS A 392 -0.66 -29.65 1.90
C LYS A 392 -1.70 -28.65 2.41
N GLY A 393 -1.27 -27.47 2.86
CA GLY A 393 -2.15 -26.42 3.37
C GLY A 393 -2.60 -26.64 4.82
N VAL A 394 -1.95 -27.53 5.56
CA VAL A 394 -2.21 -27.72 7.00
C VAL A 394 -1.49 -26.63 7.78
N GLN A 395 -2.21 -25.92 8.64
CA GLN A 395 -1.62 -24.91 9.52
C GLN A 395 -0.71 -25.58 10.56
N LEU A 396 0.58 -25.25 10.53
CA LEU A 396 1.59 -25.72 11.47
C LEU A 396 1.70 -24.82 12.70
N SER A 397 1.56 -23.50 12.50
CA SER A 397 1.70 -22.51 13.57
C SER A 397 0.87 -21.27 13.31
N SER A 398 0.44 -20.60 14.38
CA SER A 398 -0.13 -19.26 14.36
C SER A 398 0.35 -18.53 15.61
N LYS A 399 1.04 -17.40 15.44
CA LYS A 399 1.49 -16.54 16.54
C LYS A 399 0.94 -15.15 16.34
N GLN A 400 0.53 -14.49 17.42
CA GLN A 400 0.05 -13.12 17.37
C GLN A 400 0.77 -12.29 18.43
N VAL A 401 1.14 -11.07 18.05
CA VAL A 401 1.86 -10.12 18.91
C VAL A 401 1.27 -8.72 18.76
N GLU A 402 1.36 -7.92 19.81
CA GLU A 402 0.85 -6.55 19.85
C GLU A 402 1.93 -5.56 20.26
N PHE A 403 1.91 -4.36 19.68
CA PHE A 403 2.84 -3.26 19.99
C PHE A 403 2.28 -1.91 19.49
N GLU A 404 3.04 -0.82 19.68
CA GLU A 404 2.66 0.53 19.23
C GLU A 404 2.36 0.59 17.72
N ALA A 405 1.40 1.44 17.33
CA ALA A 405 1.04 1.62 15.91
C ALA A 405 2.24 1.91 15.01
N THR A 406 2.40 1.08 13.97
CA THR A 406 3.37 1.29 12.89
C THR A 406 2.92 0.60 11.60
N TYR A 407 3.77 0.63 10.57
CA TYR A 407 3.54 0.05 9.25
C TYR A 407 4.65 -0.94 8.88
N PHE A 408 4.24 -2.12 8.37
CA PHE A 408 5.15 -3.12 7.80
C PHE A 408 4.66 -3.50 6.42
N HIS A 409 5.58 -3.51 5.46
CA HIS A 409 5.28 -3.88 4.09
C HIS A 409 5.58 -5.36 3.81
N ASP A 410 6.78 -5.80 4.15
CA ASP A 410 7.32 -7.14 3.86
C ASP A 410 7.86 -7.80 5.15
N LEU A 411 8.26 -9.06 5.03
CA LEU A 411 8.73 -9.93 6.11
C LEU A 411 10.05 -10.60 5.73
N ILE A 412 11.01 -10.58 6.66
CA ILE A 412 12.18 -11.46 6.62
C ILE A 412 11.92 -12.67 7.52
N VAL A 413 12.26 -13.86 7.03
CA VAL A 413 12.17 -15.10 7.81
C VAL A 413 13.52 -15.78 7.77
N THR A 414 14.02 -16.20 8.92
CA THR A 414 15.22 -17.04 9.06
C THR A 414 14.82 -18.40 9.65
N GLU A 415 15.80 -19.27 9.92
CA GLU A 415 15.51 -20.53 10.64
C GLU A 415 14.87 -20.25 12.01
N ASN A 416 15.38 -19.26 12.73
CA ASN A 416 15.00 -19.01 14.13
C ASN A 416 14.13 -17.78 14.36
N TYR A 417 13.98 -16.86 13.40
CA TYR A 417 13.31 -15.59 13.62
C TYR A 417 12.35 -15.17 12.50
N TYR A 418 11.25 -14.54 12.89
CA TYR A 418 10.55 -13.56 12.06
C TYR A 418 11.17 -12.20 12.31
N VAL A 419 11.60 -11.51 11.27
CA VAL A 419 12.22 -10.19 11.39
C VAL A 419 11.37 -9.17 10.66
N LEU A 420 10.94 -8.16 11.40
CA LEU A 420 10.18 -7.05 10.88
C LEU A 420 11.05 -5.80 10.88
N PHE A 421 11.06 -5.13 9.73
CA PHE A 421 11.66 -3.81 9.56
C PHE A 421 10.62 -2.75 9.90
N ASP A 422 10.63 -2.27 11.14
CA ASP A 422 9.73 -1.20 11.59
C ASP A 422 10.25 0.15 11.08
N CYS A 423 9.62 0.64 10.01
CA CYS A 423 9.92 1.94 9.43
C CYS A 423 9.32 3.05 10.32
N PRO A 424 10.09 4.08 10.69
CA PRO A 424 9.62 5.11 11.62
C PRO A 424 8.60 6.04 10.93
N VAL A 425 7.32 5.68 10.99
CA VAL A 425 6.21 6.46 10.40
C VAL A 425 5.28 7.02 11.47
N LYS A 426 4.54 8.07 11.13
CA LYS A 426 3.52 8.68 11.99
C LYS A 426 2.35 9.22 11.19
N MET A 427 1.25 9.49 11.87
CA MET A 427 0.13 10.22 11.30
C MET A 427 0.48 11.71 11.16
N ASP A 428 0.39 12.25 9.95
CA ASP A 428 0.46 13.69 9.69
C ASP A 428 -0.88 14.31 10.08
N MET A 429 -0.95 14.84 11.30
CA MET A 429 -2.18 15.44 11.85
C MET A 429 -2.69 16.63 11.01
N LYS A 430 -1.79 17.37 10.34
CA LYS A 430 -2.20 18.50 9.49
C LYS A 430 -2.89 17.98 8.24
N LYS A 431 -2.27 17.01 7.55
CA LYS A 431 -2.89 16.38 6.39
C LYS A 431 -4.17 15.63 6.79
N THR A 432 -4.18 14.93 7.91
CA THR A 432 -5.34 14.14 8.39
C THR A 432 -6.56 15.00 8.70
N PHE A 433 -6.39 16.14 9.39
CA PHE A 433 -7.54 16.93 9.85
C PHE A 433 -7.85 18.17 9.00
N LEU A 434 -6.93 18.61 8.13
CA LEU A 434 -7.15 19.77 7.25
C LEU A 434 -7.12 19.41 5.76
N GLY A 435 -6.21 18.53 5.33
CA GLY A 435 -6.07 18.16 3.91
C GLY A 435 -7.07 17.09 3.47
N TYR A 436 -7.11 15.98 4.19
CA TYR A 436 -7.90 14.80 3.85
C TYR A 436 -9.39 15.13 3.82
N PRO A 437 -10.00 15.81 4.82
CA PRO A 437 -11.41 16.15 4.78
C PRO A 437 -11.76 17.03 3.59
N MET A 438 -10.84 17.87 3.14
CA MET A 438 -11.04 18.79 2.03
C MET A 438 -10.81 18.13 0.65
N GLY A 439 -10.53 16.81 0.60
CA GLY A 439 -10.26 16.11 -0.66
C GLY A 439 -8.93 16.49 -1.31
N GLN A 440 -8.02 17.11 -0.56
CA GLN A 440 -6.75 17.63 -1.11
C GLN A 440 -5.64 16.59 -1.14
N VAL A 441 -5.76 15.55 -0.33
CA VAL A 441 -4.79 14.47 -0.19
C VAL A 441 -5.52 13.13 -0.11
N SER A 442 -4.81 12.06 -0.46
CA SER A 442 -5.28 10.68 -0.32
C SER A 442 -5.19 10.19 1.13
N LEU A 443 -5.68 8.98 1.41
CA LEU A 443 -5.48 8.36 2.71
C LEU A 443 -4.00 8.01 2.94
N SER A 444 -3.29 7.56 1.90
CA SER A 444 -1.86 7.23 2.01
C SER A 444 -1.01 8.45 2.40
N ASP A 445 -1.39 9.64 1.95
CA ASP A 445 -0.70 10.89 2.28
C ASP A 445 -0.78 11.28 3.76
N THR A 446 -1.74 10.74 4.52
CA THR A 446 -1.90 11.05 5.94
C THR A 446 -0.87 10.34 6.81
N ILE A 447 -0.10 9.39 6.25
CA ILE A 447 1.03 8.76 6.91
C ILE A 447 2.31 9.41 6.35
N SER A 448 3.21 9.83 7.24
CA SER A 448 4.48 10.46 6.89
C SER A 448 5.63 9.84 7.67
N GLU A 449 6.85 10.08 7.22
CA GLU A 449 8.05 9.78 8.01
C GLU A 449 8.04 10.47 9.38
N ASP A 450 8.65 9.81 10.36
CA ASP A 450 9.03 10.37 11.64
C ASP A 450 10.56 10.45 11.76
N PRO A 451 11.20 11.53 11.29
CA PRO A 451 12.67 11.64 11.24
C PRO A 451 13.33 11.71 12.63
N ALA A 452 12.53 11.81 13.70
CA ALA A 452 13.02 11.78 15.07
C ALA A 452 13.34 10.37 15.59
N LYS A 453 12.93 9.32 14.87
CA LYS A 453 13.14 7.92 15.24
C LYS A 453 14.04 7.23 14.22
N LEU A 454 14.90 6.34 14.72
CA LEU A 454 15.60 5.38 13.87
C LEU A 454 14.66 4.19 13.59
N PRO A 455 14.83 3.50 12.46
CA PRO A 455 14.16 2.23 12.22
C PRO A 455 14.44 1.22 13.33
N LEU A 456 13.44 0.40 13.64
CA LEU A 456 13.51 -0.61 14.69
C LEU A 456 13.37 -2.01 14.08
N PHE A 457 14.37 -2.87 14.30
CA PHE A 457 14.28 -4.28 13.92
C PHE A 457 13.64 -5.06 15.06
N ARG A 458 12.51 -5.70 14.77
CA ARG A 458 11.78 -6.55 15.70
C ARG A 458 11.98 -8.01 15.32
N LEU A 459 12.76 -8.72 16.12
CA LEU A 459 13.11 -10.12 15.88
C LEU A 459 12.28 -10.99 16.82
N TYR A 460 11.25 -11.64 16.29
CA TYR A 460 10.38 -12.55 17.04
C TYR A 460 10.86 -13.99 16.88
N PRO A 461 11.04 -14.76 17.97
CA PRO A 461 11.38 -16.17 17.85
C PRO A 461 10.34 -16.94 17.02
N ARG A 462 10.79 -17.48 15.91
CA ARG A 462 10.00 -18.39 15.07
C ARG A 462 9.79 -19.71 15.79
N ARG A 463 10.81 -20.19 16.50
CA ARG A 463 10.77 -21.41 17.30
C ARG A 463 10.60 -21.09 18.79
N GLY A 464 9.68 -21.79 19.45
CA GLY A 464 9.37 -21.58 20.88
C GLY A 464 8.69 -20.25 21.18
N ASP A 465 8.62 -19.90 22.47
CA ASP A 465 7.87 -18.75 23.01
C ASP A 465 8.79 -17.70 23.66
N GLY A 466 10.00 -17.54 23.12
CA GLY A 466 10.96 -16.54 23.64
C GLY A 466 10.48 -15.10 23.41
N GLU A 467 10.99 -14.18 24.23
CA GLU A 467 10.74 -12.75 24.08
C GLU A 467 11.37 -12.18 22.80
N PRO A 468 10.76 -11.16 22.18
CA PRO A 468 11.33 -10.51 21.00
C PRO A 468 12.62 -9.75 21.33
N ILE A 469 13.53 -9.72 20.38
CA ILE A 469 14.72 -8.86 20.42
C ILE A 469 14.43 -7.60 19.61
N LEU A 470 14.65 -6.44 20.22
CA LEU A 470 14.42 -5.12 19.64
C LEU A 470 15.76 -4.41 19.47
N ILE A 471 16.11 -4.05 18.24
CA ILE A 471 17.41 -3.44 17.90
C ILE A 471 17.19 -2.29 16.93
N ASN A 472 17.68 -1.10 17.25
CA ASN A 472 17.63 0.02 16.31
C ASN A 472 18.62 -0.20 15.16
N SER A 473 18.24 0.24 13.98
CA SER A 473 19.17 0.47 12.87
C SER A 473 20.28 1.43 13.31
N PRO A 474 21.53 1.25 12.86
CA PRO A 474 22.63 2.16 13.18
C PRO A 474 22.41 3.58 12.62
N ASP A 475 21.62 3.71 11.55
CA ASP A 475 21.33 4.94 10.84
C ASP A 475 19.90 4.94 10.28
N PHE A 476 19.43 6.11 9.85
CA PHE A 476 18.09 6.28 9.30
C PHE A 476 17.98 5.72 7.88
N CYS A 477 16.95 4.92 7.63
CA CYS A 477 16.60 4.40 6.31
C CYS A 477 15.18 3.84 6.28
N TYR A 478 14.64 3.61 5.09
CA TYR A 478 13.40 2.88 4.86
C TYR A 478 13.65 1.66 4.02
N ALA A 479 12.75 0.69 4.06
CA ALA A 479 12.76 -0.42 3.13
C ALA A 479 11.33 -0.94 2.91
N PHE A 480 11.03 -1.27 1.66
CA PHE A 480 9.80 -1.99 1.31
C PHE A 480 10.08 -3.47 1.15
N HIS A 481 11.01 -3.83 0.26
CA HIS A 481 11.29 -5.23 -0.07
C HIS A 481 12.61 -5.73 0.52
N HIS A 482 12.56 -6.97 1.01
CA HIS A 482 13.71 -7.64 1.61
C HIS A 482 14.18 -8.77 0.69
N ILE A 483 15.48 -8.80 0.38
CA ILE A 483 16.10 -9.81 -0.48
C ILE A 483 16.00 -11.18 0.21
N ASN A 484 16.60 -11.31 1.39
CA ASN A 484 16.65 -12.53 2.18
C ASN A 484 17.21 -12.25 3.59
N GLY A 485 17.13 -13.22 4.49
CA GLY A 485 17.84 -13.19 5.77
C GLY A 485 18.21 -14.58 6.27
N PHE A 486 19.19 -14.67 7.17
CA PHE A 486 19.66 -15.92 7.76
C PHE A 486 20.29 -15.66 9.13
N ASP A 487 20.41 -16.71 9.94
CA ASP A 487 21.06 -16.62 11.26
C ASP A 487 21.88 -17.88 11.58
N ASP A 488 22.91 -17.71 12.42
CA ASP A 488 23.79 -18.80 12.89
C ASP A 488 23.67 -19.04 14.42
N GLY A 489 22.63 -18.49 15.03
CA GLY A 489 22.41 -18.49 16.47
C GLY A 489 23.22 -17.47 17.28
N LYS A 490 24.26 -16.86 16.70
CA LYS A 490 25.02 -15.74 17.31
C LYS A 490 24.75 -14.42 16.60
N ARG A 491 24.59 -14.48 15.29
CA ARG A 491 24.35 -13.36 14.41
C ARG A 491 23.12 -13.61 13.56
N LEU A 492 22.41 -12.53 13.24
CA LEU A 492 21.36 -12.50 12.24
C LEU A 492 21.76 -11.52 11.15
N VAL A 493 21.64 -11.93 9.89
CA VAL A 493 21.93 -11.11 8.72
C VAL A 493 20.69 -11.01 7.86
N PHE A 494 20.41 -9.82 7.34
CA PHE A 494 19.42 -9.67 6.30
C PHE A 494 19.81 -8.58 5.30
N ASP A 495 19.38 -8.77 4.06
CA ASP A 495 19.61 -7.86 2.95
C ASP A 495 18.30 -7.24 2.49
N THR A 496 18.30 -5.93 2.22
CA THR A 496 17.09 -5.21 1.82
C THR A 496 17.38 -4.05 0.87
N CYS A 497 16.38 -3.68 0.06
CA CYS A 497 16.40 -2.50 -0.79
C CYS A 497 16.08 -1.26 0.07
N THR A 498 17.13 -0.64 0.61
CA THR A 498 17.00 0.53 1.48
C THR A 498 16.84 1.83 0.72
N TRP A 499 16.11 2.77 1.29
CA TRP A 499 15.88 4.12 0.79
C TRP A 499 16.21 5.17 1.86
N ASP A 500 16.42 6.42 1.45
CA ASP A 500 16.72 7.58 2.31
C ASP A 500 15.47 8.38 2.70
N ARG A 501 14.28 8.01 2.18
CA ARG A 501 13.01 8.70 2.42
C ARG A 501 11.83 7.73 2.41
N PHE A 502 10.78 8.06 3.16
CA PHE A 502 9.51 7.33 3.12
C PHE A 502 8.53 7.96 2.13
N GLU A 503 8.00 7.14 1.23
CA GLU A 503 6.78 7.43 0.47
C GLU A 503 5.95 6.14 0.39
N LEU A 504 4.75 6.13 0.98
CA LEU A 504 3.91 4.93 1.02
C LEU A 504 3.44 4.49 -0.37
N TYR A 505 3.25 5.45 -1.27
CA TYR A 505 3.03 5.21 -2.68
C TYR A 505 4.35 5.39 -3.41
N PHE A 506 4.74 4.44 -4.26
CA PHE A 506 5.95 4.53 -5.08
C PHE A 506 5.77 5.55 -6.23
N THR A 507 5.43 6.80 -5.91
CA THR A 507 5.20 7.90 -6.87
C THR A 507 6.38 8.03 -7.81
N ASP A 508 7.58 7.98 -7.25
CA ASP A 508 8.82 8.10 -8.02
C ASP A 508 9.00 6.95 -9.01
N ILE A 509 8.51 5.73 -8.67
CA ILE A 509 8.54 4.58 -9.59
C ILE A 509 7.52 4.71 -10.70
N VAL A 510 6.27 4.99 -10.36
CA VAL A 510 5.17 4.95 -11.34
C VAL A 510 5.16 6.20 -12.21
N LYS A 511 5.56 7.35 -11.66
CA LYS A 511 5.44 8.68 -12.29
C LYS A 511 6.75 9.48 -12.13
N PRO A 512 7.89 8.99 -12.63
CA PRO A 512 9.14 9.73 -12.51
C PRO A 512 9.02 11.09 -13.21
N ASP A 513 9.47 12.14 -12.52
CA ASP A 513 9.30 13.54 -12.93
C ASP A 513 10.60 14.20 -13.41
N GLY A 514 11.73 13.48 -13.29
CA GLY A 514 13.06 13.95 -13.67
C GLY A 514 13.66 15.00 -12.74
N LYS A 515 13.01 15.30 -11.62
CA LYS A 515 13.45 16.29 -10.62
C LYS A 515 13.86 15.62 -9.32
N VAL A 516 13.12 14.59 -8.91
CA VAL A 516 13.45 13.77 -7.75
C VAL A 516 14.45 12.69 -8.20
N TYR A 517 15.59 12.62 -7.51
CA TYR A 517 16.64 11.63 -7.75
C TYR A 517 16.06 10.21 -7.64
N TYR A 518 15.86 9.54 -8.77
CA TYR A 518 15.00 8.35 -8.83
C TYR A 518 15.70 7.17 -9.52
N PRO A 519 15.52 5.90 -9.09
CA PRO A 519 15.38 5.50 -7.68
C PRO A 519 16.71 5.74 -6.96
N LYS A 520 16.68 5.94 -5.64
CA LYS A 520 17.88 5.94 -4.77
C LYS A 520 17.97 4.69 -3.90
N THR A 521 17.16 3.69 -4.21
CA THR A 521 17.19 2.44 -3.47
C THR A 521 18.56 1.79 -3.60
N LYS A 522 19.09 1.27 -2.50
CA LYS A 522 20.41 0.62 -2.46
C LYS A 522 20.24 -0.75 -1.83
N GLN A 523 20.98 -1.74 -2.31
CA GLN A 523 21.09 -2.99 -1.58
C GLN A 523 21.95 -2.77 -0.35
N SER A 524 21.36 -2.92 0.84
CA SER A 524 22.08 -2.88 2.11
C SER A 524 21.97 -4.21 2.84
N ARG A 525 23.04 -4.56 3.55
CA ARG A 525 23.11 -5.66 4.51
C ARG A 525 23.10 -5.13 5.92
N PHE A 526 22.27 -5.72 6.77
CA PHE A 526 22.29 -5.50 8.21
C PHE A 526 22.84 -6.74 8.90
N ILE A 527 23.80 -6.54 9.80
CA ILE A 527 24.44 -7.60 10.58
C ILE A 527 24.15 -7.31 12.05
N ILE A 528 23.37 -8.18 12.66
CA ILE A 528 22.96 -8.09 14.06
C ILE A 528 23.76 -9.08 14.89
N ASP A 529 24.42 -8.60 15.94
CA ASP A 529 24.98 -9.44 17.02
C ASP A 529 23.87 -9.66 18.06
N LEU A 530 23.39 -10.89 18.19
CA LEU A 530 22.23 -11.23 19.04
C LEU A 530 22.57 -11.14 20.54
N GLU A 531 23.83 -11.35 20.91
CA GLU A 531 24.29 -11.27 22.30
C GLU A 531 24.50 -9.81 22.72
N LYS A 532 25.24 -9.05 21.91
CA LYS A 532 25.51 -7.63 22.18
C LYS A 532 24.32 -6.72 21.89
N LYS A 533 23.33 -7.20 21.13
CA LYS A 533 22.17 -6.44 20.65
C LYS A 533 22.58 -5.18 19.88
N THR A 534 23.60 -5.32 19.03
CA THR A 534 24.12 -4.25 18.17
C THR A 534 23.87 -4.58 16.71
N CYS A 535 23.69 -3.56 15.88
CA CYS A 535 23.54 -3.70 14.45
C CYS A 535 24.58 -2.87 13.70
N GLU A 536 25.18 -3.47 12.67
CA GLU A 536 25.97 -2.79 11.65
C GLU A 536 25.20 -2.79 10.32
N ARG A 537 25.34 -1.73 9.51
CA ARG A 537 24.81 -1.66 8.15
C ARG A 537 25.97 -1.53 7.17
N LYS A 538 25.92 -2.31 6.10
CA LYS A 538 26.86 -2.24 4.96
C LYS A 538 26.07 -2.00 3.68
N ILE A 539 26.51 -1.03 2.88
CA ILE A 539 25.97 -0.83 1.54
C ILE A 539 26.70 -1.81 0.61
N ILE A 540 25.95 -2.70 -0.03
CA ILE A 540 26.50 -3.70 -0.96
C ILE A 540 26.80 -3.04 -2.31
N HIS A 541 25.85 -2.26 -2.83
CA HIS A 541 26.05 -1.39 -3.98
C HIS A 541 25.05 -0.24 -3.96
N GLU A 542 25.35 0.83 -4.71
CA GLU A 542 24.49 2.02 -4.80
C GLU A 542 23.65 2.09 -6.07
N THR A 543 23.83 1.13 -7.00
CA THR A 543 22.98 1.05 -8.19
C THR A 543 21.52 0.92 -7.76
N PRO A 544 20.62 1.78 -8.26
CA PRO A 544 19.21 1.72 -7.91
C PRO A 544 18.62 0.35 -8.21
N CYS A 545 17.95 -0.24 -7.22
CA CYS A 545 17.50 -1.62 -7.29
C CYS A 545 16.18 -1.86 -6.56
N GLU A 546 15.34 -2.75 -7.09
CA GLU A 546 14.07 -3.18 -6.47
C GLU A 546 13.64 -4.53 -7.04
N TYR A 547 12.53 -5.07 -6.52
CA TYR A 547 12.01 -6.39 -6.87
C TYR A 547 13.05 -7.52 -6.71
N PRO A 548 13.66 -7.67 -5.53
CA PRO A 548 14.67 -8.69 -5.31
C PRO A 548 14.06 -10.08 -5.19
N THR A 549 14.81 -11.09 -5.63
CA THR A 549 14.52 -12.50 -5.41
C THR A 549 15.81 -13.29 -5.18
N VAL A 550 15.68 -14.43 -4.50
CA VAL A 550 16.72 -15.45 -4.33
C VAL A 550 16.16 -16.80 -4.77
N GLY A 551 17.04 -17.79 -4.95
CA GLY A 551 16.58 -19.15 -5.21
C GLY A 551 15.72 -19.68 -4.03
N PRO A 552 14.67 -20.48 -4.30
CA PRO A 552 13.76 -20.96 -3.25
C PRO A 552 14.42 -21.86 -2.21
N LYS A 553 15.57 -22.48 -2.54
CA LYS A 553 16.38 -23.26 -1.59
C LYS A 553 17.18 -22.37 -0.62
N SER A 554 17.36 -21.10 -0.96
CA SER A 554 18.14 -20.13 -0.20
C SER A 554 17.31 -19.28 0.75
N THR A 555 15.98 -19.26 0.60
CA THR A 555 15.09 -18.45 1.44
C THR A 555 15.26 -18.82 2.92
N GLY A 556 15.59 -17.82 3.75
CA GLY A 556 15.86 -17.99 5.18
C GLY A 556 17.22 -18.61 5.53
N LYS A 557 18.05 -18.87 4.53
CA LYS A 557 19.38 -19.48 4.65
C LYS A 557 20.44 -18.57 4.05
N PHE A 558 21.70 -18.89 4.33
CA PHE A 558 22.82 -18.27 3.63
C PHE A 558 22.64 -18.43 2.12
N TYR A 559 22.99 -17.39 1.37
CA TYR A 559 22.80 -17.33 -0.08
C TYR A 559 23.96 -16.56 -0.73
N LYS A 560 24.34 -16.96 -1.94
CA LYS A 560 25.38 -16.30 -2.75
C LYS A 560 24.83 -15.44 -3.86
N TYR A 561 23.61 -15.72 -4.32
CA TYR A 561 23.07 -15.09 -5.53
C TYR A 561 21.69 -14.48 -5.27
N SER A 562 21.52 -13.23 -5.68
CA SER A 562 20.22 -12.60 -5.81
C SER A 562 20.01 -12.05 -7.21
N TYR A 563 18.75 -11.91 -7.59
CA TYR A 563 18.32 -11.33 -8.84
C TYR A 563 17.36 -10.18 -8.56
N MET A 564 17.45 -9.09 -9.31
CA MET A 564 16.64 -7.90 -9.09
C MET A 564 16.54 -7.04 -10.35
N CYS A 565 15.62 -6.08 -10.35
CA CYS A 565 15.64 -5.04 -11.37
C CYS A 565 16.56 -3.90 -10.94
N THR A 566 17.34 -3.34 -11.88
CA THR A 566 18.17 -2.16 -11.61
C THR A 566 18.04 -1.09 -12.68
N SER A 567 18.36 0.16 -12.36
CA SER A 567 18.44 1.22 -13.36
C SER A 567 19.60 0.99 -14.31
N ALA A 568 19.35 1.16 -15.63
CA ALA A 568 20.37 1.01 -16.66
C ALA A 568 21.15 2.31 -16.92
N HIS A 569 20.48 3.44 -16.72
CA HIS A 569 20.96 4.75 -17.14
C HIS A 569 20.82 5.77 -16.02
N LYS A 570 21.62 6.83 -16.10
CA LYS A 570 21.46 8.06 -15.33
C LYS A 570 21.64 9.26 -16.23
N ARG A 571 20.97 10.37 -15.88
CA ARG A 571 21.16 11.68 -16.50
C ARG A 571 21.59 12.66 -15.42
N GLY A 572 22.84 13.11 -15.50
CA GLY A 572 23.46 13.82 -14.38
C GLY A 572 23.44 12.94 -13.13
N GLU A 573 22.80 13.43 -12.07
CA GLU A 573 22.62 12.71 -10.81
C GLU A 573 21.27 11.99 -10.70
N VAL A 574 20.37 12.14 -11.67
CA VAL A 574 19.03 11.52 -11.66
C VAL A 574 19.09 10.16 -12.36
N ASN A 575 18.75 9.06 -11.67
CA ASN A 575 18.73 7.75 -12.32
C ASN A 575 17.46 7.58 -13.18
N GLY A 576 17.53 6.68 -14.16
CA GLY A 576 16.38 6.25 -14.94
C GLY A 576 15.53 5.21 -14.20
N PRO A 577 14.36 4.84 -14.74
CA PRO A 577 13.58 3.73 -14.23
C PRO A 577 14.36 2.42 -14.23
N LEU A 578 13.86 1.47 -13.44
CA LEU A 578 14.36 0.10 -13.43
C LEU A 578 14.16 -0.49 -14.83
N GLN A 579 15.26 -0.95 -15.43
CA GLN A 579 15.30 -1.44 -16.82
C GLN A 579 16.02 -2.77 -16.94
N ASN A 580 17.12 -2.94 -16.21
CA ASN A 580 17.94 -4.14 -16.26
C ASN A 580 17.34 -5.26 -15.43
N LEU A 581 17.66 -6.50 -15.81
CA LEU A 581 17.71 -7.62 -14.88
C LEU A 581 19.17 -7.80 -14.44
N THR A 582 19.40 -7.84 -13.13
CA THR A 582 20.75 -7.88 -12.56
C THR A 582 20.86 -9.06 -11.61
N LYS A 583 21.95 -9.83 -11.78
CA LYS A 583 22.42 -10.82 -10.82
C LYS A 583 23.50 -10.18 -9.95
N VAL A 584 23.35 -10.33 -8.64
CA VAL A 584 24.37 -9.98 -7.64
C VAL A 584 24.96 -11.26 -7.10
N SER A 585 26.28 -11.41 -7.17
CA SER A 585 27.01 -12.59 -6.69
C SER A 585 27.97 -12.18 -5.57
N PHE A 586 27.86 -12.82 -4.41
CA PHE A 586 28.79 -12.61 -3.30
C PHE A 586 30.02 -13.54 -3.43
N ASP A 587 31.22 -12.97 -3.28
CA ASP A 587 32.49 -13.67 -3.50
C ASP A 587 32.80 -14.72 -2.44
N ASP A 588 32.32 -14.53 -1.22
CA ASP A 588 32.51 -15.46 -0.11
C ASP A 588 31.20 -15.88 0.56
N ALA A 589 31.27 -17.03 1.22
CA ALA A 589 30.19 -17.52 2.05
C ALA A 589 30.30 -16.98 3.48
N SER A 590 30.50 -15.68 3.65
CA SER A 590 30.70 -15.06 4.96
C SER A 590 29.60 -14.07 5.34
N VAL A 591 29.37 -14.00 6.65
CA VAL A 591 28.49 -13.04 7.31
C VAL A 591 29.03 -11.60 7.18
N ASP A 592 30.36 -11.46 7.12
CA ASP A 592 31.06 -10.17 7.22
C ASP A 592 31.12 -9.40 5.88
N CYS A 593 30.46 -9.90 4.85
CA CYS A 593 30.45 -9.40 3.47
C CYS A 593 31.79 -9.62 2.77
N GLY A 594 31.85 -10.64 1.92
CA GLY A 594 32.73 -10.60 0.76
C GLY A 594 32.33 -9.46 -0.18
N SER A 595 33.23 -9.07 -1.08
CA SER A 595 32.87 -8.24 -2.23
C SER A 595 31.74 -8.90 -3.04
N CYS A 596 31.00 -8.08 -3.79
CA CYS A 596 30.02 -8.58 -4.73
C CYS A 596 30.40 -8.21 -6.16
N THR A 597 29.96 -9.04 -7.09
CA THR A 597 29.99 -8.76 -8.52
C THR A 597 28.57 -8.64 -9.04
N MET A 598 28.35 -7.72 -9.99
CA MET A 598 27.06 -7.50 -10.63
C MET A 598 27.17 -7.79 -12.12
N GLU A 599 26.24 -8.60 -12.62
CA GLU A 599 26.05 -8.86 -14.03
C GLU A 599 24.63 -8.45 -14.42
N SER A 600 24.50 -7.64 -15.47
CA SER A 600 23.20 -7.13 -15.89
C SER A 600 22.90 -7.48 -17.34
N TRP A 601 21.64 -7.81 -17.61
CA TRP A 601 21.08 -7.79 -18.96
C TRP A 601 20.24 -6.55 -19.16
N TYR A 602 20.54 -5.84 -20.24
CA TYR A 602 19.80 -4.66 -20.67
C TYR A 602 18.87 -5.02 -21.84
N PRO A 603 17.54 -4.91 -21.69
CA PRO A 603 16.61 -5.30 -22.75
C PRO A 603 16.53 -4.32 -23.93
N GLY A 604 17.04 -3.09 -23.76
CA GLY A 604 17.05 -2.04 -24.78
C GLY A 604 16.36 -0.74 -24.36
N ASP A 605 16.54 0.32 -25.16
CA ASP A 605 16.17 1.72 -24.83
C ASP A 605 14.72 1.91 -24.38
N ASN A 606 13.77 1.26 -25.07
CA ASN A 606 12.34 1.38 -24.81
C ASN A 606 11.76 0.15 -24.10
N LYS A 607 12.63 -0.69 -23.51
CA LYS A 607 12.23 -1.91 -22.83
C LYS A 607 12.53 -1.82 -21.33
N PHE A 608 11.61 -2.31 -20.51
CA PHE A 608 11.65 -2.16 -19.05
C PHE A 608 11.33 -3.50 -18.40
N ALA A 609 12.32 -4.10 -17.73
CA ALA A 609 12.14 -5.36 -17.02
C ALA A 609 11.32 -5.20 -15.74
N GLN A 610 10.44 -6.16 -15.49
CA GLN A 610 9.64 -6.30 -14.28
C GLN A 610 10.28 -7.36 -13.36
N GLU A 611 9.73 -7.54 -12.15
CA GLU A 611 10.25 -8.47 -11.13
C GLU A 611 10.74 -9.82 -11.73
N PRO A 612 12.01 -10.18 -11.50
CA PRO A 612 12.53 -11.50 -11.84
C PRO A 612 12.06 -12.55 -10.83
N ILE A 613 11.77 -13.75 -11.33
CA ILE A 613 11.49 -14.94 -10.53
C ILE A 613 12.49 -16.03 -10.91
N PHE A 614 13.25 -16.52 -9.93
CA PHE A 614 14.18 -17.63 -10.13
C PHE A 614 13.47 -18.98 -9.94
N HIS A 615 13.67 -19.89 -10.89
CA HIS A 615 13.23 -21.28 -10.81
C HIS A 615 14.43 -22.23 -10.98
N PRO A 616 14.72 -23.11 -10.01
CA PRO A 616 15.86 -24.01 -10.09
C PRO A 616 15.65 -25.10 -11.15
N ARG A 617 16.71 -25.45 -11.87
CA ARG A 617 16.67 -26.59 -12.78
C ARG A 617 16.38 -27.88 -12.00
N PRO A 618 15.60 -28.84 -12.54
CA PRO A 618 15.43 -30.14 -11.91
C PRO A 618 16.78 -30.81 -11.63
N GLY A 619 17.03 -31.14 -10.35
CA GLY A 619 18.29 -31.74 -9.91
C GLY A 619 19.44 -30.76 -9.68
N ALA A 620 19.23 -29.44 -9.80
CA ALA A 620 20.26 -28.43 -9.58
C ALA A 620 20.91 -28.54 -8.18
N THR A 621 22.25 -28.57 -8.18
CA THR A 621 23.08 -28.53 -6.97
C THR A 621 23.72 -27.16 -6.74
N ALA A 622 24.01 -26.41 -7.80
CA ALA A 622 24.45 -25.03 -7.69
C ALA A 622 23.25 -24.13 -7.39
N GLU A 623 23.47 -23.08 -6.59
CA GLU A 623 22.42 -22.17 -6.11
C GLU A 623 21.78 -21.37 -7.26
N ASP A 624 22.56 -21.03 -8.29
CA ASP A 624 22.15 -20.26 -9.47
C ASP A 624 21.88 -21.12 -10.72
N ASP A 625 21.93 -22.46 -10.62
CA ASP A 625 21.59 -23.37 -11.73
C ASP A 625 20.07 -23.47 -11.90
N GLY A 626 19.57 -22.66 -12.81
CA GLY A 626 18.15 -22.53 -13.08
C GLY A 626 17.88 -21.44 -14.10
N TRP A 627 16.66 -20.93 -14.05
CA TRP A 627 16.18 -19.91 -14.96
C TRP A 627 15.66 -18.70 -14.20
N VAL A 628 15.91 -17.52 -14.76
CA VAL A 628 15.30 -16.27 -14.32
C VAL A 628 14.22 -15.91 -15.33
N LEU A 629 12.98 -15.86 -14.86
CA LEU A 629 11.82 -15.49 -15.67
C LEU A 629 11.36 -14.08 -15.30
N ALA A 630 11.13 -13.23 -16.29
CA ALA A 630 10.64 -11.88 -16.07
C ALA A 630 9.75 -11.42 -17.23
N LEU A 631 8.80 -10.53 -16.93
CA LEU A 631 8.10 -9.78 -17.97
C LEU A 631 8.93 -8.55 -18.35
N VAL A 632 8.89 -8.16 -19.62
CA VAL A 632 9.49 -6.95 -20.14
C VAL A 632 8.41 -6.15 -20.85
N HIS A 633 8.18 -4.93 -20.38
CA HIS A 633 7.35 -3.95 -21.09
C HIS A 633 8.14 -3.40 -22.28
N ASP A 634 7.61 -3.56 -23.48
CA ASP A 634 8.12 -2.95 -24.70
C ASP A 634 7.29 -1.71 -25.02
N GLY A 635 7.84 -0.54 -24.71
CA GLY A 635 7.23 0.76 -24.99
C GLY A 635 7.59 1.33 -26.36
N THR A 636 8.19 0.53 -27.26
CA THR A 636 8.59 1.00 -28.59
C THR A 636 7.38 1.53 -29.38
N PRO A 637 7.40 2.78 -29.88
CA PRO A 637 6.30 3.33 -30.66
C PRO A 637 5.93 2.46 -31.85
N GLY A 638 4.64 2.14 -32.00
CA GLY A 638 4.14 1.26 -33.05
C GLY A 638 4.34 -0.25 -32.81
N ASN A 639 5.11 -0.63 -31.78
CA ASN A 639 5.33 -2.02 -31.37
C ASN A 639 5.15 -2.20 -29.86
N LYS A 640 4.20 -1.47 -29.26
CA LYS A 640 3.93 -1.57 -27.83
C LYS A 640 3.44 -2.98 -27.46
N GLY A 641 3.95 -3.56 -26.37
CA GLY A 641 3.47 -4.84 -25.86
C GLY A 641 4.29 -5.37 -24.70
N THR A 642 4.13 -6.66 -24.41
CA THR A 642 4.81 -7.30 -23.28
C THR A 642 5.45 -8.61 -23.74
N GLU A 643 6.66 -8.87 -23.28
CA GLU A 643 7.43 -10.07 -23.57
C GLU A 643 7.70 -10.84 -22.27
N LEU A 644 7.59 -12.16 -22.30
CA LEU A 644 8.22 -13.02 -21.30
C LEU A 644 9.64 -13.32 -21.77
N VAL A 645 10.61 -13.11 -20.90
CA VAL A 645 11.99 -13.51 -21.11
C VAL A 645 12.41 -14.58 -20.12
N ILE A 646 13.17 -15.55 -20.60
CA ILE A 646 13.75 -16.64 -19.81
C ILE A 646 15.25 -16.55 -20.01
N LEU A 647 15.98 -16.28 -18.93
CA LEU A 647 17.44 -16.18 -18.90
C LEU A 647 18.03 -17.37 -18.14
N ASP A 648 19.27 -17.74 -18.48
CA ASP A 648 20.05 -18.68 -17.67
C ASP A 648 20.52 -17.97 -16.40
N GLY A 649 20.21 -18.54 -15.22
CA GLY A 649 20.55 -17.97 -13.92
C GLY A 649 22.06 -17.80 -13.70
N GLN A 650 22.89 -18.56 -14.42
CA GLN A 650 24.34 -18.46 -14.35
C GLN A 650 24.92 -17.41 -15.30
N LYS A 651 24.18 -17.05 -16.36
CA LYS A 651 24.67 -16.27 -17.51
C LYS A 651 23.72 -15.13 -17.88
N ILE A 652 23.29 -14.36 -16.88
CA ILE A 652 22.25 -13.34 -17.11
C ILE A 652 22.69 -12.32 -18.16
N SER A 653 23.96 -11.93 -18.17
CA SER A 653 24.54 -10.93 -19.09
C SER A 653 24.55 -11.38 -20.56
N GLU A 654 24.42 -12.68 -20.85
CA GLU A 654 24.30 -13.22 -22.21
C GLU A 654 22.91 -12.98 -22.82
N GLY A 655 21.93 -12.59 -21.99
CA GLY A 655 20.55 -12.32 -22.39
C GLY A 655 19.66 -13.57 -22.42
N PRO A 656 18.44 -13.46 -22.97
CA PRO A 656 17.45 -14.52 -22.90
C PRO A 656 17.81 -15.71 -23.77
N ILE A 657 17.70 -16.90 -23.18
CA ILE A 657 17.71 -18.18 -23.92
C ILE A 657 16.37 -18.42 -24.62
N ALA A 658 15.30 -17.77 -24.17
CA ALA A 658 14.02 -17.70 -24.85
C ALA A 658 13.30 -16.38 -24.60
N THR A 659 12.66 -15.85 -25.64
CA THR A 659 11.73 -14.72 -25.56
C THR A 659 10.40 -15.13 -26.19
N VAL A 660 9.30 -14.76 -25.54
CA VAL A 660 7.93 -15.03 -26.00
C VAL A 660 7.16 -13.72 -25.97
N ARG A 661 6.64 -13.29 -27.13
CA ARG A 661 5.77 -12.12 -27.19
C ARG A 661 4.37 -12.52 -26.73
N LEU A 662 3.85 -11.81 -25.72
CA LEU A 662 2.48 -12.03 -25.26
C LEU A 662 1.48 -11.52 -26.30
N PRO A 663 0.30 -12.15 -26.45
CA PRO A 663 -0.68 -11.82 -27.48
C PRO A 663 -1.33 -10.45 -27.27
N HIS A 664 -1.21 -9.90 -26.06
CA HIS A 664 -1.64 -8.56 -25.74
C HIS A 664 -0.64 -7.91 -24.78
N TYR A 665 -0.69 -6.58 -24.73
CA TYR A 665 0.00 -5.78 -23.73
C TYR A 665 -0.56 -6.11 -22.34
N VAL A 666 0.33 -6.49 -21.43
CA VAL A 666 0.07 -6.63 -19.99
C VAL A 666 0.76 -5.46 -19.29
N PRO A 667 0.04 -4.64 -18.51
CA PRO A 667 0.65 -3.55 -17.74
C PRO A 667 1.80 -4.01 -16.85
N ILE A 668 2.70 -3.09 -16.51
CA ILE A 668 3.71 -3.33 -15.49
C ILE A 668 2.98 -3.71 -14.21
N GLY A 669 3.24 -4.92 -13.72
CA GLY A 669 2.59 -5.47 -12.54
C GLY A 669 3.36 -5.19 -11.26
N VAL A 670 3.03 -5.94 -10.22
CA VAL A 670 3.70 -5.90 -8.92
C VAL A 670 4.44 -7.21 -8.73
N HIS A 671 3.87 -8.16 -7.97
CA HIS A 671 4.54 -9.41 -7.63
C HIS A 671 3.99 -10.63 -8.36
N GLY A 672 4.71 -11.74 -8.25
CA GLY A 672 4.24 -13.04 -8.65
C GLY A 672 4.96 -14.20 -7.98
N SER A 673 4.66 -15.39 -8.44
CA SER A 673 5.29 -16.63 -7.98
C SER A 673 5.37 -17.66 -9.10
N PHE A 674 6.26 -18.63 -8.93
CA PHE A 674 6.34 -19.80 -9.79
C PHE A 674 5.90 -21.04 -9.03
N THR A 675 5.10 -21.89 -9.67
CA THR A 675 4.79 -23.23 -9.18
C THR A 675 5.29 -24.28 -10.16
N ASP A 676 5.77 -25.41 -9.63
CA ASP A 676 6.16 -26.58 -10.42
C ASP A 676 4.94 -27.24 -11.12
N GLU A 677 3.72 -26.85 -10.73
CA GLU A 677 2.48 -27.35 -11.34
C GLU A 677 2.18 -26.64 -12.67
N PHE A 678 1.86 -27.44 -13.70
CA PHE A 678 1.33 -26.91 -14.96
C PHE A 678 -0.17 -26.63 -14.81
N LEU A 679 -0.54 -25.35 -14.83
CA LEU A 679 -1.93 -24.88 -14.65
C LEU A 679 -2.60 -24.47 -15.98
N GLY A 680 -1.96 -24.79 -17.11
CA GLY A 680 -2.55 -24.62 -18.42
C GLY A 680 -3.63 -25.68 -18.70
N PRO A 681 -4.38 -25.54 -19.81
CA PRO A 681 -5.43 -26.50 -20.15
C PRO A 681 -4.84 -27.89 -20.42
N ALA A 682 -5.54 -28.92 -19.95
CA ALA A 682 -5.11 -30.33 -20.08
C ALA A 682 -4.93 -30.79 -21.53
N THR A 683 -5.54 -30.10 -22.49
CA THR A 683 -5.55 -30.41 -23.92
C THR A 683 -4.63 -29.52 -24.76
N ALA A 684 -3.81 -28.65 -24.13
CA ALA A 684 -2.77 -27.94 -24.87
C ALA A 684 -1.71 -28.93 -25.37
#